data_AF-A0A5J4ZTU3-F1
#
_entry.id   AF-A0A5J4ZTU3-F1
#
_cell.length_a   1.000
_cell.length_b   1.000
_cell.length_c   1.000
_cell.angle_alpha   90.00
_cell.angle_beta   90.00
_cell.angle_gamma   90.00
#
_symmetry.space_group_name_H-M   'P 1'
#
loop_
_entity.id
_entity.type
_entity.pdbx_description
1 polymer ?
#
loop_
_entity_poly.entity_id
_entity_poly.type
_entity_poly.pdbx_seq_one_letter_code
_entity_poly.pdbx_strand_id
1 'polypeptide(L)'
;MNMSTNEVDHVSLSIDKKLAESSQVTFKACIFRVHGRLRNENTRAYEPEIIAIGPYHRGKEKLQGMEKHKLRYLQLLLLRNTESSLAKYVASMKGLERRARECYAESINLSTDEFVEMMILDGCFIIELFRKCLLNNVRERDRDDPIFQLSQIEHGIRHDLMLFENQLPLFILLELLQLTKESDPRDNIVDLALNFLGETMPTPKELKKVSPDNFSHLLGLLHKSWCSSFHEVVSNTKNDDEWEFIKSTIELREAGIKFKPHTKSTTLLDIKFEKGILRIPPLTINDFTECVFRNLIAYEQYLNPQNHRLFVTDYVTFMDRLINSAKDAGKLCHDGIIKNWLGDDEAISTMFNKLGNNVYINNQNFSYSQVFNNVNKHRRRRSNRWLANLRESYFNSPLTIISVLAAAVLLVLTLILAIFSVLSYTKIVEGTVHINGKASIGRIDEDFICATLDWWPPEKCDYGTCSWGTASLLNLDLSNTTLLNAIKAFSPLKIRLGGTLQDKVIYQSLGAQQPCTQFVLNSAEMFSVTQGCLPMSRWDELNIFFKKSRAKVIFGLNALSGRTIGSDGSAVGAWNSSNAESLIRYTVNKGYSIHGWELGNELSGNGIGASVAADQYVSDVNSLQNIVQNIYRSFRVKPLVLGPGGFFDVNWFTEFIDKTNNSLQVATHHIYNLGPGVDDHLVDKILDPSYLDGGSQPFSRLQSILKSSGTSTTAWVGEAGGAYNSGHNLVTNAFVFSFWYLDQLGMSSSYDTKTYCRQTLIGGNYGLLNTTTFAPNPDYYSALLWHRLMGRNVLSTSFSGTNKIRAYAHCSKISAGITLLLINLDGNTTVQVGVSVENATTNGTSTLQQTHLTRRTKFARIPHHFKIGKNTREEYHLTAKDGDLHSQTVLLNGKILTLNSSGNIPPLEPIRVNLSEPITVAPFSIVFVHIHSIHVPACR
;
A
#
# COMPACT_ATOMS: atom_id res chain seq x y z
N MET A 1 -47.69 -28.40 65.94
CA MET A 1 -47.80 -27.29 64.96
C MET A 1 -46.42 -26.71 64.76
N ASN A 2 -46.02 -26.59 63.50
CA ASN A 2 -44.65 -26.41 63.02
C ASN A 2 -44.00 -25.08 63.41
N MET A 3 -42.67 -25.17 63.55
CA MET A 3 -41.67 -24.10 63.62
C MET A 3 -41.71 -23.16 62.41
N SER A 4 -41.31 -21.90 62.62
CA SER A 4 -40.25 -21.28 61.81
C SER A 4 -39.60 -20.11 62.57
N THR A 5 -38.49 -20.39 63.23
CA THR A 5 -37.50 -19.39 63.65
C THR A 5 -36.72 -18.95 62.41
N ASN A 6 -36.83 -17.67 62.02
CA ASN A 6 -36.05 -17.09 60.94
C ASN A 6 -34.57 -17.04 61.35
N GLU A 7 -33.76 -17.98 60.83
CA GLU A 7 -32.30 -17.87 60.84
C GLU A 7 -31.90 -16.70 59.93
N VAL A 8 -31.32 -15.67 60.53
CA VAL A 8 -30.65 -14.60 59.76
C VAL A 8 -29.35 -15.18 59.22
N ASP A 9 -29.23 -15.18 57.89
CA ASP A 9 -28.09 -15.73 57.17
C ASP A 9 -26.77 -15.04 57.56
N HIS A 10 -25.79 -15.84 57.98
CA HIS A 10 -24.45 -15.40 58.37
C HIS A 10 -23.71 -14.67 57.25
N VAL A 11 -24.02 -14.99 55.98
CA VAL A 11 -23.46 -14.30 54.82
C VAL A 11 -24.04 -12.89 54.74
N SER A 12 -25.34 -12.73 54.95
CA SER A 12 -25.99 -11.42 55.00
C SER A 12 -25.42 -10.53 56.11
N LEU A 13 -25.20 -11.04 57.33
CA LEU A 13 -24.54 -10.28 58.42
C LEU A 13 -23.07 -9.94 58.10
N SER A 14 -22.35 -10.84 57.42
CA SER A 14 -20.97 -10.58 56.97
C SER A 14 -20.92 -9.53 55.87
N ILE A 15 -21.87 -9.58 54.92
CA ILE A 15 -22.01 -8.60 53.84
C ILE A 15 -22.47 -7.27 54.41
N ASP A 16 -23.45 -7.22 55.31
CA ASP A 16 -23.91 -6.00 55.97
C ASP A 16 -22.82 -5.35 56.82
N LYS A 17 -21.98 -6.16 57.48
CA LYS A 17 -20.77 -5.66 58.16
C LYS A 17 -19.76 -5.06 57.17
N LYS A 18 -19.51 -5.74 56.04
CA LYS A 18 -18.65 -5.22 54.95
C LYS A 18 -19.24 -3.99 54.27
N LEU A 19 -20.57 -3.90 54.15
CA LEU A 19 -21.31 -2.77 53.59
C LEU A 19 -21.28 -1.59 54.57
N ALA A 20 -21.45 -1.83 55.87
CA ALA A 20 -21.28 -0.82 56.91
C ALA A 20 -19.86 -0.27 56.92
N GLU A 21 -18.83 -1.13 56.84
CA GLU A 21 -17.42 -0.76 56.66
C GLU A 21 -17.17 -0.03 55.31
N SER A 22 -17.96 -0.32 54.28
CA SER A 22 -17.89 0.32 52.94
C SER A 22 -18.66 1.65 52.84
N SER A 23 -19.62 1.92 53.73
CA SER A 23 -20.64 2.96 53.54
C SER A 23 -20.26 4.37 53.98
N GLN A 24 -19.01 4.63 54.37
CA GLN A 24 -18.53 5.97 54.73
C GLN A 24 -17.13 6.35 54.21
N VAL A 25 -16.59 5.67 53.20
CA VAL A 25 -15.32 6.09 52.59
C VAL A 25 -15.61 6.92 51.33
N THR A 26 -15.77 8.23 51.50
CA THR A 26 -15.49 9.16 50.39
C THR A 26 -14.01 9.00 50.06
N PHE A 27 -13.68 8.23 49.02
CA PHE A 27 -12.30 7.93 48.60
C PHE A 27 -11.47 9.22 48.48
N LYS A 28 -10.47 9.37 49.36
CA LYS A 28 -9.44 10.42 49.32
C LYS A 28 -8.05 9.89 48.90
N ALA A 29 -7.97 8.63 48.48
CA ALA A 29 -6.71 8.03 48.05
C ALA A 29 -6.15 8.78 46.84
N CYS A 30 -4.85 9.07 46.87
CA CYS A 30 -4.12 9.80 45.85
C CYS A 30 -2.77 9.18 45.49
N ILE A 31 -2.36 8.10 46.17
CA ILE A 31 -1.16 7.33 45.90
C ILE A 31 -1.57 5.87 45.67
N PHE A 32 -1.33 5.37 44.46
CA PHE A 32 -1.80 4.07 44.00
C PHE A 32 -0.62 3.23 43.52
N ARG A 33 -0.72 1.90 43.61
CA ARG A 33 0.12 1.06 42.75
C ARG A 33 -0.45 1.07 41.33
N VAL A 34 0.42 1.21 40.35
CA VAL A 34 0.10 1.17 38.93
C VAL A 34 -0.40 -0.22 38.56
N HIS A 35 -1.59 -0.26 37.99
CA HIS A 35 -2.28 -1.49 37.64
C HIS A 35 -1.54 -2.26 36.55
N GLY A 36 -1.75 -3.58 36.51
CA GLY A 36 -1.02 -4.51 35.64
C GLY A 36 -0.97 -4.10 34.16
N ARG A 37 -2.06 -3.53 33.61
CA ARG A 37 -2.07 -3.11 32.18
C ARG A 37 -1.02 -2.03 31.84
N LEU A 38 -0.79 -1.05 32.71
CA LEU A 38 0.26 -0.04 32.50
C LEU A 38 1.63 -0.55 32.96
N ARG A 39 1.65 -1.36 34.04
CA ARG A 39 2.89 -1.91 34.60
C ARG A 39 3.59 -2.89 33.66
N ASN A 40 2.83 -3.76 33.00
CA ASN A 40 3.38 -4.84 32.18
C ASN A 40 4.12 -4.36 30.91
N GLU A 41 3.85 -3.13 30.45
CA GLU A 41 4.59 -2.54 29.33
C GLU A 41 6.07 -2.29 29.68
N ASN A 42 6.34 -1.89 30.93
CA ASN A 42 7.69 -1.71 31.45
C ASN A 42 7.66 -1.73 32.99
N THR A 43 7.85 -2.92 33.58
CA THR A 43 7.80 -3.09 35.04
C THR A 43 8.87 -2.27 35.75
N ARG A 44 10.05 -2.08 35.13
CA ARG A 44 11.16 -1.33 35.73
C ARG A 44 10.84 0.16 35.89
N ALA A 45 9.97 0.72 35.05
CA ALA A 45 9.59 2.13 35.11
C ALA A 45 8.78 2.52 36.36
N TYR A 46 8.34 1.57 37.18
CA TYR A 46 7.54 1.86 38.39
C TYR A 46 8.19 1.32 39.66
N GLU A 47 9.42 0.80 39.57
CA GLU A 47 10.10 0.15 40.68
C GLU A 47 11.34 0.97 41.09
N PRO A 48 11.42 1.47 42.34
CA PRO A 48 12.58 2.21 42.81
C PRO A 48 13.85 1.35 42.79
N GLU A 49 14.97 1.99 42.47
CA GLU A 49 16.28 1.34 42.34
C GLU A 49 17.21 1.66 43.52
N ILE A 50 17.07 2.83 44.14
CA ILE A 50 17.95 3.37 45.18
C ILE A 50 17.24 3.57 46.52
N ILE A 51 16.04 4.16 46.51
CA ILE A 51 15.34 4.57 47.74
C ILE A 51 13.84 4.29 47.70
N ALA A 52 13.34 3.62 48.74
CA ALA A 52 11.92 3.53 49.00
C ALA A 52 11.43 4.81 49.71
N ILE A 53 10.32 5.38 49.27
CA ILE A 53 9.60 6.46 49.95
C ILE A 53 8.15 6.01 50.10
N GLY A 54 7.62 6.13 51.31
CA GLY A 54 6.31 5.61 51.62
C GLY A 54 6.31 4.09 51.86
N PRO A 55 5.11 3.50 52.01
CA PRO A 55 4.94 2.13 52.47
C PRO A 55 5.07 1.06 51.37
N TYR A 56 4.80 1.37 50.10
CA TYR A 56 4.61 0.33 49.06
C TYR A 56 5.87 -0.45 48.70
N HIS A 57 7.05 0.17 48.81
CA HIS A 57 8.35 -0.42 48.51
C HIS A 57 9.23 -0.63 49.76
N ARG A 58 8.72 -0.28 50.95
CA ARG A 58 9.43 -0.40 52.22
C ARG A 58 9.81 -1.86 52.49
N GLY A 59 11.02 -2.07 53.01
CA GLY A 59 11.51 -3.40 53.40
C GLY A 59 12.11 -4.23 52.26
N LYS A 60 12.03 -3.78 51.00
CA LYS A 60 12.70 -4.46 49.88
C LYS A 60 14.21 -4.50 50.09
N GLU A 61 14.78 -5.70 50.03
CA GLU A 61 16.19 -5.98 50.34
C GLU A 61 17.16 -5.03 49.62
N LYS A 62 16.96 -4.83 48.31
CA LYS A 62 17.81 -3.96 47.47
C LYS A 62 17.81 -2.48 47.88
N LEU A 63 16.82 -2.01 48.66
CA LEU A 63 16.67 -0.60 49.05
C LEU A 63 17.11 -0.34 50.51
N GLN A 64 17.40 -1.40 51.28
CA GLN A 64 17.72 -1.29 52.71
C GLN A 64 18.97 -0.45 52.99
N GLY A 65 19.93 -0.42 52.05
CA GLY A 65 21.14 0.38 52.18
C GLY A 65 20.86 1.87 52.42
N MET A 66 19.79 2.39 51.82
CA MET A 66 19.45 3.81 51.91
C MET A 66 18.70 4.19 53.21
N GLU A 67 18.14 3.23 53.94
CA GLU A 67 17.47 3.50 55.23
C GLU A 67 18.45 4.07 56.27
N LYS A 68 19.72 3.63 56.25
CA LYS A 68 20.78 4.21 57.09
C LYS A 68 21.07 5.68 56.75
N HIS A 69 20.99 6.03 55.46
CA HIS A 69 21.18 7.41 55.02
C HIS A 69 20.00 8.31 55.39
N LYS A 70 18.75 7.80 55.40
CA LYS A 70 17.60 8.54 55.93
C LYS A 70 17.79 8.90 57.41
N LEU A 71 18.27 7.97 58.23
CA LEU A 71 18.63 8.23 59.63
C LEU A 71 19.74 9.28 59.76
N ARG A 72 20.81 9.20 58.95
CA ARG A 72 21.87 10.21 58.92
C ARG A 72 21.31 11.59 58.56
N TYR A 73 20.44 11.67 57.56
CA TYR A 73 19.84 12.94 57.13
C TYR A 73 18.90 13.51 58.19
N LEU A 74 18.14 12.68 58.90
CA LEU A 74 17.38 13.11 60.06
C LEU A 74 18.29 13.69 61.15
N GLN A 75 19.41 13.03 61.47
CA GLN A 75 20.37 13.55 62.45
C GLN A 75 20.94 14.91 62.03
N LEU A 76 21.33 15.06 60.76
CA LEU A 76 21.82 16.34 60.22
C LEU A 76 20.77 17.45 60.35
N LEU A 77 19.51 17.14 60.02
CA LEU A 77 18.41 18.08 60.12
C LEU A 77 18.12 18.51 61.57
N LEU A 78 18.18 17.58 62.53
CA LEU A 78 18.00 17.87 63.96
C LEU A 78 19.14 18.72 64.51
N LEU A 79 20.40 18.36 64.19
CA LEU A 79 21.58 19.13 64.56
C LEU A 79 21.49 20.57 64.06
N ARG A 80 20.97 20.75 62.84
CA ARG A 80 20.80 22.08 62.24
C ARG A 80 19.78 22.94 63.00
N ASN A 81 18.69 22.34 63.47
CA ASN A 81 17.65 23.04 64.22
C ASN A 81 17.96 23.14 65.72
N THR A 82 19.14 22.70 66.18
CA THR A 82 19.53 22.61 67.61
C THR A 82 18.58 21.74 68.44
N GLU A 83 17.93 20.77 67.79
CA GLU A 83 16.95 19.88 68.40
C GLU A 83 17.62 18.63 68.97
N SER A 84 17.31 18.32 70.24
CA SER A 84 17.82 17.13 70.95
C SER A 84 16.78 16.01 71.08
N SER A 85 15.54 16.23 70.63
CA SER A 85 14.43 15.29 70.81
C SER A 85 13.52 15.21 69.58
N LEU A 86 13.07 13.99 69.28
CA LEU A 86 12.09 13.71 68.23
C LEU A 86 10.64 13.90 68.70
N ALA A 87 10.40 14.20 69.98
CA ALA A 87 9.07 14.19 70.58
C ALA A 87 8.06 15.08 69.84
N LYS A 88 8.46 16.28 69.42
CA LYS A 88 7.58 17.20 68.67
C LYS A 88 7.22 16.67 67.27
N TYR A 89 8.16 16.03 66.58
CA TYR A 89 7.96 15.45 65.25
C TYR A 89 7.02 14.26 65.34
N VAL A 90 7.25 13.36 66.30
CA VAL A 90 6.39 12.19 66.56
C VAL A 90 4.97 12.64 66.93
N ALA A 91 4.82 13.64 67.80
CA ALA A 91 3.51 14.16 68.19
C ALA A 91 2.74 14.74 66.99
N SER A 92 3.39 15.57 66.16
CA SER A 92 2.76 16.14 64.96
C SER A 92 2.39 15.04 63.95
N MET A 93 3.32 14.12 63.65
CA MET A 93 3.07 13.04 62.70
C MET A 93 2.02 12.03 63.18
N LYS A 94 1.93 11.74 64.48
CA LYS A 94 0.83 10.94 65.06
C LYS A 94 -0.53 11.60 64.82
N GLY A 95 -0.62 12.93 64.92
CA GLY A 95 -1.84 13.67 64.63
C GLY A 95 -2.29 13.60 63.16
N LEU A 96 -1.34 13.36 62.24
CA LEU A 96 -1.58 13.29 60.79
C LEU A 96 -1.67 11.86 60.24
N GLU A 97 -1.35 10.86 61.06
CA GLU A 97 -1.18 9.45 60.65
C GLU A 97 -2.38 8.91 59.89
N ARG A 98 -3.59 8.99 60.46
CA ARG A 98 -4.81 8.47 59.83
C ARG A 98 -5.04 9.09 58.46
N ARG A 99 -4.90 10.42 58.36
CA ARG A 99 -5.08 11.17 57.11
C ARG A 99 -4.03 10.78 56.07
N ALA A 100 -2.79 10.56 56.50
CA ALA A 100 -1.71 10.13 55.61
C ALA A 100 -1.90 8.70 55.13
N ARG A 101 -2.38 7.80 55.99
CA ARG A 101 -2.71 6.42 55.63
C ARG A 101 -3.84 6.37 54.60
N GLU A 102 -4.87 7.20 54.75
CA GLU A 102 -5.99 7.33 53.80
C GLU A 102 -5.58 7.85 52.41
N CYS A 103 -4.37 8.39 52.25
CA CYS A 103 -3.86 8.80 50.94
C CYS A 103 -3.43 7.61 50.07
N TYR A 104 -3.22 6.44 50.67
CA TYR A 104 -2.83 5.22 49.96
C TYR A 104 -4.06 4.36 49.66
N ALA A 105 -4.20 3.95 48.40
CA ALA A 105 -5.36 3.19 47.95
C ALA A 105 -5.41 1.76 48.50
N GLU A 106 -4.25 1.15 48.75
CA GLU A 106 -4.14 -0.20 49.30
C GLU A 106 -3.92 -0.19 50.81
N SER A 107 -4.35 -1.27 51.46
CA SER A 107 -4.13 -1.46 52.90
C SER A 107 -2.63 -1.51 53.22
N ILE A 108 -2.19 -0.67 54.14
CA ILE A 108 -0.80 -0.60 54.58
C ILE A 108 -0.60 -1.50 55.80
N ASN A 109 0.24 -2.52 55.65
CA ASN A 109 0.59 -3.46 56.72
C ASN A 109 1.76 -2.94 57.58
N LEU A 110 1.58 -1.77 58.19
CA LEU A 110 2.48 -1.16 59.17
C LEU A 110 1.66 -0.74 60.38
N SER A 111 2.19 -0.98 61.58
CA SER A 111 1.62 -0.41 62.80
C SER A 111 1.61 1.12 62.76
N THR A 112 0.83 1.76 63.64
CA THR A 112 0.79 3.22 63.75
C THR A 112 2.18 3.81 63.99
N ASP A 113 2.99 3.20 64.86
CA ASP A 113 4.32 3.71 65.20
C ASP A 113 5.31 3.51 64.05
N GLU A 114 5.32 2.35 63.38
CA GLU A 114 6.17 2.10 62.21
C GLU A 114 5.84 3.03 61.03
N PHE A 115 4.56 3.37 60.85
CA PHE A 115 4.13 4.30 59.81
C PHE A 115 4.53 5.74 60.14
N VAL A 116 4.42 6.16 61.41
CA VAL A 116 4.89 7.46 61.87
C VAL A 116 6.41 7.58 61.73
N GLU A 117 7.15 6.55 62.10
CA GLU A 117 8.60 6.49 61.90
C GLU A 117 8.96 6.65 60.41
N MET A 118 8.26 5.94 59.52
CA MET A 118 8.42 6.08 58.07
C MET A 118 8.19 7.52 57.60
N MET A 119 7.09 8.15 58.00
CA MET A 119 6.78 9.53 57.59
C MET A 119 7.88 10.51 58.00
N ILE A 120 8.44 10.35 59.21
CA ILE A 120 9.53 11.20 59.71
C ILE A 120 10.81 10.95 58.91
N LEU A 121 11.23 9.69 58.77
CA LEU A 121 12.49 9.36 58.11
C LEU A 121 12.48 9.77 56.64
N ASP A 122 11.42 9.41 55.92
CA ASP A 122 11.29 9.68 54.49
C ASP A 122 11.10 11.19 54.24
N GLY A 123 10.25 11.85 55.04
CA GLY A 123 9.97 13.27 54.89
C GLY A 123 11.16 14.16 55.24
N CYS A 124 11.84 13.88 56.36
CA CYS A 124 13.05 14.61 56.75
C CYS A 124 14.21 14.37 55.77
N PHE A 125 14.35 13.14 55.25
CA PHE A 125 15.33 12.85 54.20
C PHE A 125 15.10 13.72 52.96
N ILE A 126 13.87 13.76 52.43
CA ILE A 126 13.51 14.56 51.25
C ILE A 126 13.81 16.05 51.48
N ILE A 127 13.37 16.59 52.63
CA ILE A 127 13.55 18.01 52.96
C ILE A 127 15.04 18.38 53.04
N GLU A 128 15.83 17.59 53.78
CA GLU A 128 17.25 17.88 53.96
C GLU A 128 18.05 17.66 52.66
N LEU A 129 17.67 16.66 51.85
CA LEU A 129 18.24 16.44 50.52
C LEU A 129 18.02 17.65 49.61
N PHE A 130 16.79 18.17 49.52
CA PHE A 130 16.52 19.34 48.68
C PHE A 130 17.23 20.59 49.19
N ARG A 131 17.32 20.78 50.51
CA ARG A 131 18.07 21.87 51.13
C ARG A 131 19.56 21.80 50.81
N LYS A 132 20.17 20.61 50.90
CA LYS A 132 21.58 20.39 50.52
C LYS A 132 21.85 20.71 49.05
N CYS A 133 20.87 20.50 48.16
CA CYS A 133 21.00 20.88 46.75
C CYS A 133 20.88 22.39 46.53
N LEU A 134 19.89 23.06 47.14
CA LEU A 134 19.58 24.48 46.88
C LEU A 134 20.43 25.48 47.71
N LEU A 135 20.83 25.10 48.91
CA LEU A 135 21.48 26.01 49.87
C LEU A 135 23.00 25.73 49.92
N ASN A 136 23.78 26.56 49.21
CA ASN A 136 25.25 26.43 49.13
C ASN A 136 25.92 26.29 50.51
N ASN A 137 25.45 27.04 51.51
CA ASN A 137 25.98 26.99 52.88
C ASN A 137 25.76 25.62 53.57
N VAL A 138 24.76 24.86 53.15
CA VAL A 138 24.46 23.52 53.69
C VAL A 138 25.30 22.47 52.97
N ARG A 139 25.46 22.60 51.64
CA ARG A 139 26.33 21.73 50.84
C ARG A 139 27.80 21.81 51.26
N GLU A 140 28.27 23.02 51.57
CA GLU A 140 29.66 23.25 52.00
C GLU A 140 29.99 22.66 53.39
N ARG A 141 28.98 22.47 54.25
CA ARG A 141 29.15 21.88 55.60
C ARG A 141 29.34 20.37 55.59
N ASP A 142 29.00 19.70 54.49
CA ASP A 142 29.09 18.23 54.36
C ASP A 142 29.51 17.87 52.92
N ARG A 143 30.73 18.30 52.54
CA ARG A 143 31.30 18.06 51.19
C ARG A 143 31.51 16.58 50.88
N ASP A 144 31.56 15.74 51.92
CA ASP A 144 31.83 14.31 51.81
C ASP A 144 30.56 13.44 51.82
N ASP A 145 29.41 14.02 51.47
CA ASP A 145 28.16 13.28 51.37
C ASP A 145 28.17 12.30 50.18
N PRO A 146 28.08 10.97 50.42
CA PRO A 146 28.15 9.97 49.35
C PRO A 146 27.09 10.13 48.25
N ILE A 147 25.93 10.73 48.57
CA ILE A 147 24.85 10.97 47.60
C ILE A 147 25.28 12.00 46.54
N PHE A 148 26.02 13.04 46.94
CA PHE A 148 26.47 14.12 46.05
C PHE A 148 27.88 13.89 45.50
N GLN A 149 28.65 12.95 46.05
CA GLN A 149 29.93 12.52 45.49
C GLN A 149 29.77 11.65 44.24
N LEU A 150 28.68 10.90 44.14
CA LEU A 150 28.40 10.00 43.02
C LEU A 150 27.17 10.46 42.26
N SER A 151 27.39 11.12 41.11
CA SER A 151 26.32 11.67 40.27
C SER A 151 25.23 10.65 39.92
N GLN A 152 25.59 9.37 39.72
CA GLN A 152 24.63 8.29 39.43
C GLN A 152 23.63 8.06 40.57
N ILE A 153 24.07 8.15 41.84
CA ILE A 153 23.18 7.99 43.00
C ILE A 153 22.21 9.16 43.08
N GLU A 154 22.70 10.38 42.88
CA GLU A 154 21.88 11.59 42.87
C GLU A 154 20.78 11.54 41.79
N HIS A 155 21.12 11.07 40.57
CA HIS A 155 20.16 10.89 39.48
C HIS A 155 19.16 9.77 39.77
N GLY A 156 19.62 8.64 40.32
CA GLY A 156 18.75 7.53 40.73
C GLY A 156 17.75 7.94 41.82
N ILE A 157 18.17 8.75 42.80
CA ILE A 157 17.28 9.29 43.83
C ILE A 157 16.24 10.24 43.21
N ARG A 158 16.65 11.16 42.33
CA ARG A 158 15.69 12.03 41.64
C ARG A 158 14.62 11.22 40.91
N HIS A 159 15.03 10.17 40.21
CA HIS A 159 14.15 9.26 39.51
C HIS A 159 13.19 8.53 40.46
N ASP A 160 13.69 7.95 41.55
CA ASP A 160 12.86 7.24 42.53
C ASP A 160 11.84 8.15 43.22
N LEU A 161 12.17 9.43 43.44
CA LEU A 161 11.25 10.45 43.95
C LEU A 161 10.17 10.87 42.95
N MET A 162 10.33 10.52 41.67
CA MET A 162 9.34 10.76 40.60
C MET A 162 8.38 9.59 40.39
N LEU A 163 8.61 8.43 41.02
CA LEU A 163 7.76 7.26 40.81
C LEU A 163 6.42 7.44 41.52
N PHE A 164 5.32 7.21 40.80
CA PHE A 164 3.96 7.45 41.31
C PHE A 164 3.62 6.61 42.56
N GLU A 165 4.17 5.41 42.65
CA GLU A 165 3.96 4.49 43.77
C GLU A 165 4.94 4.71 44.95
N ASN A 166 5.95 5.55 44.76
CA ASN A 166 7.04 5.81 45.71
C ASN A 166 6.94 7.23 46.25
N GLN A 167 5.77 7.58 46.78
CA GLN A 167 5.42 8.95 47.17
C GLN A 167 5.05 9.03 48.65
N LEU A 168 5.22 10.22 49.22
CA LEU A 168 4.68 10.62 50.51
C LEU A 168 3.62 11.73 50.30
N PRO A 169 2.54 11.77 51.09
CA PRO A 169 1.57 12.86 50.98
C PRO A 169 2.24 14.23 51.19
N LEU A 170 1.98 15.20 50.30
CA LEU A 170 2.70 16.48 50.31
C LEU A 170 2.52 17.27 51.62
N PHE A 171 1.35 17.15 52.26
CA PHE A 171 1.08 17.82 53.53
C PHE A 171 1.97 17.33 54.68
N ILE A 172 2.50 16.11 54.60
CA ILE A 172 3.50 15.61 55.56
C ILE A 172 4.81 16.38 55.38
N LEU A 173 5.24 16.60 54.14
CA LEU A 173 6.42 17.40 53.84
C LEU A 173 6.24 18.86 54.26
N LEU A 174 5.06 19.44 54.05
CA LEU A 174 4.73 20.81 54.48
C LEU A 174 4.82 20.97 56.01
N GLU A 175 4.24 20.03 56.75
CA GLU A 175 4.28 20.04 58.22
C GLU A 175 5.71 19.89 58.74
N LEU A 176 6.47 18.92 58.22
CA LEU A 176 7.87 18.71 58.61
C LEU A 176 8.77 19.90 58.23
N LEU A 177 8.52 20.53 57.09
CA LEU A 177 9.24 21.74 56.67
C LEU A 177 8.93 22.90 57.62
N GLN A 178 7.68 23.07 58.02
CA GLN A 178 7.27 24.09 59.00
C GLN A 178 7.90 23.85 60.38
N LEU A 179 8.02 22.59 60.82
CA LEU A 179 8.70 22.21 62.07
C LEU A 179 10.22 22.42 62.04
N THR A 180 10.80 22.57 60.85
CA THR A 180 12.25 22.72 60.61
C THR A 180 12.58 24.01 59.86
N LYS A 181 11.69 24.99 59.92
CA LYS A 181 11.70 26.17 59.05
C LYS A 181 12.96 27.01 59.22
N GLU A 182 13.60 27.35 58.10
CA GLU A 182 14.71 28.31 58.09
C GLU A 182 14.26 29.74 57.78
N SER A 183 15.17 30.68 58.00
CA SER A 183 14.97 32.09 57.65
C SER A 183 15.12 32.37 56.14
N ASP A 184 15.65 31.44 55.33
CA ASP A 184 15.82 31.65 53.89
C ASP A 184 14.46 31.61 53.17
N PRO A 185 14.04 32.66 52.43
CA PRO A 185 12.76 32.67 51.71
C PRO A 185 12.60 31.56 50.67
N ARG A 186 13.71 30.99 50.17
CA ARG A 186 13.73 29.86 49.22
C ARG A 186 13.46 28.52 49.90
N ASP A 187 13.42 28.47 51.23
CA ASP A 187 13.13 27.29 52.04
C ASP A 187 11.61 26.99 52.07
N ASN A 188 11.03 26.82 50.88
CA ASN A 188 9.66 26.38 50.70
C ASN A 188 9.64 25.14 49.81
N ILE A 189 8.65 24.26 50.02
CA ILE A 189 8.64 22.93 49.38
C ILE A 189 8.61 23.02 47.85
N VAL A 190 7.99 24.05 47.30
CA VAL A 190 7.87 24.23 45.85
C VAL A 190 9.23 24.57 45.26
N ASP A 191 9.92 25.58 45.78
CA ASP A 191 11.25 25.97 45.29
C ASP A 191 12.28 24.86 45.47
N LEU A 192 12.23 24.18 46.62
CA LEU A 192 13.09 23.03 46.92
C LEU A 192 12.86 21.87 45.93
N ALA A 193 11.60 21.48 45.72
CA ALA A 193 11.26 20.38 44.82
C ALA A 193 11.52 20.72 43.34
N LEU A 194 11.17 21.94 42.89
CA LEU A 194 11.40 22.35 41.51
C LEU A 194 12.89 22.46 41.17
N ASN A 195 13.72 22.91 42.12
CA ASN A 195 15.17 22.96 41.90
C ASN A 195 15.79 21.55 41.82
N PHE A 196 15.39 20.64 42.71
CA PHE A 196 15.98 19.30 42.74
C PHE A 196 15.43 18.40 41.63
N LEU A 197 14.10 18.31 41.51
CA LEU A 197 13.43 17.39 40.59
C LEU A 197 13.19 18.00 39.20
N GLY A 198 13.24 19.34 39.05
CA GLY A 198 13.01 19.99 37.76
C GLY A 198 14.00 19.57 36.68
N GLU A 199 15.23 19.21 37.05
CA GLU A 199 16.25 18.69 36.11
C GLU A 199 15.85 17.34 35.48
N THR A 200 14.95 16.57 36.11
CA THR A 200 14.42 15.33 35.53
C THR A 200 13.33 15.56 34.50
N MET A 201 12.69 16.73 34.55
CA MET A 201 11.57 17.03 33.67
C MET A 201 12.10 17.36 32.28
N PRO A 202 11.45 16.84 31.21
CA PRO A 202 11.86 17.11 29.84
C PRO A 202 11.45 18.53 29.39
N THR A 203 11.92 19.58 30.06
CA THR A 203 11.51 20.98 29.82
C THR A 203 12.67 21.87 29.35
N PRO A 204 12.46 22.74 28.34
CA PRO A 204 13.47 23.69 27.89
C PRO A 204 13.56 24.97 28.75
N LYS A 205 12.64 25.20 29.70
CA LYS A 205 12.60 26.37 30.60
C LYS A 205 12.10 26.02 32.00
N GLU A 206 12.30 26.95 32.93
CA GLU A 206 11.92 26.85 34.35
C GLU A 206 10.44 26.49 34.56
N LEU A 207 10.19 25.62 35.54
CA LEU A 207 8.87 25.18 35.96
C LEU A 207 8.12 26.29 36.71
N LYS A 208 6.80 26.42 36.50
CA LYS A 208 6.00 27.51 37.08
C LYS A 208 5.76 27.24 38.56
N LYS A 209 6.09 28.20 39.42
CA LYS A 209 5.73 28.13 40.85
C LYS A 209 4.20 28.10 41.01
N VAL A 210 3.70 27.15 41.78
CA VAL A 210 2.28 26.92 42.03
C VAL A 210 2.01 26.89 43.55
N SER A 211 0.80 27.24 43.98
CA SER A 211 0.45 27.16 45.41
C SER A 211 0.40 25.70 45.87
N PRO A 212 1.06 25.32 46.99
CA PRO A 212 1.13 23.93 47.46
C PRO A 212 -0.21 23.37 47.96
N ASP A 213 -1.21 24.22 48.21
CA ASP A 213 -2.46 23.87 48.90
C ASP A 213 -3.39 22.90 48.12
N ASN A 214 -3.05 22.58 46.87
CA ASN A 214 -3.88 21.79 45.95
C ASN A 214 -3.26 20.45 45.54
N PHE A 215 -2.20 19.96 46.19
CA PHE A 215 -1.48 18.77 45.72
C PHE A 215 -1.39 17.64 46.74
N SER A 216 -1.49 16.44 46.19
CA SER A 216 -1.47 15.19 46.93
C SER A 216 -0.06 14.70 47.28
N HIS A 217 0.92 14.89 46.40
CA HIS A 217 2.32 14.42 46.56
C HIS A 217 3.28 15.13 45.59
N LEU A 218 4.58 14.84 45.64
CA LEU A 218 5.64 15.51 44.85
C LEU A 218 5.46 15.37 43.33
N LEU A 219 5.16 14.16 42.83
CA LEU A 219 4.89 13.96 41.40
C LEU A 219 3.70 14.80 40.92
N GLY A 220 2.63 14.93 41.71
CA GLY A 220 1.46 15.76 41.39
C GLY A 220 1.78 17.25 41.37
N LEU A 221 2.65 17.72 42.29
CA LEU A 221 3.18 19.09 42.29
C LEU A 221 3.95 19.39 41.00
N LEU A 222 4.84 18.48 40.58
CA LEU A 222 5.63 18.64 39.36
C LEU A 222 4.78 18.57 38.10
N HIS A 223 3.85 17.62 38.03
CA HIS A 223 2.86 17.52 36.96
C HIS A 223 2.11 18.84 36.79
N LYS A 224 1.56 19.39 37.87
CA LYS A 224 0.84 20.67 37.80
C LYS A 224 1.75 21.81 37.41
N SER A 225 2.92 21.91 38.02
CA SER A 225 3.88 22.97 37.72
C SER A 225 4.27 22.98 36.24
N TRP A 226 4.42 21.80 35.65
CA TRP A 226 4.72 21.62 34.23
C TRP A 226 3.53 21.95 33.32
N CYS A 227 2.33 21.49 33.68
CA CYS A 227 1.13 21.67 32.87
C CYS A 227 0.48 23.05 33.00
N SER A 228 0.74 23.81 34.05
CA SER A 228 0.04 25.09 34.33
C SER A 228 0.21 26.11 33.21
N SER A 229 1.41 26.22 32.64
CA SER A 229 1.67 27.12 31.51
C SER A 229 0.88 26.72 30.25
N PHE A 230 0.63 25.42 30.05
CA PHE A 230 -0.14 24.93 28.91
C PHE A 230 -1.65 25.00 29.14
N HIS A 231 -2.11 24.77 30.37
CA HIS A 231 -3.51 24.92 30.74
C HIS A 231 -4.05 26.33 30.43
N GLU A 232 -3.25 27.37 30.68
CA GLU A 232 -3.58 28.77 30.33
C GLU A 232 -3.69 28.99 28.81
N VAL A 233 -2.89 28.28 28.01
CA VAL A 233 -2.95 28.34 26.55
C VAL A 233 -4.21 27.61 26.03
N VAL A 234 -4.48 26.41 26.53
CA VAL A 234 -5.54 25.52 26.04
C VAL A 234 -6.94 25.93 26.52
N SER A 235 -7.07 26.51 27.72
CA SER A 235 -8.36 26.99 28.25
C SER A 235 -8.97 28.12 27.39
N ASN A 236 -8.17 28.80 26.58
CA ASN A 236 -8.61 29.86 25.68
C ASN A 236 -8.99 29.35 24.27
N THR A 237 -8.78 28.07 23.97
CA THR A 237 -9.07 27.47 22.66
C THR A 237 -10.35 26.64 22.71
N LYS A 238 -11.21 26.80 21.69
CA LYS A 238 -12.40 25.95 21.54
C LYS A 238 -11.97 24.53 21.16
N ASN A 239 -12.39 23.54 21.94
CA ASN A 239 -12.26 22.14 21.56
C ASN A 239 -13.21 21.85 20.39
N ASP A 240 -12.75 21.07 19.42
CA ASP A 240 -13.56 20.55 18.31
C ASP A 240 -13.83 19.07 18.61
N ASP A 241 -15.10 18.69 18.76
CA ASP A 241 -15.47 17.33 19.15
C ASP A 241 -15.18 16.29 18.05
N GLU A 242 -15.01 16.76 16.80
CA GLU A 242 -14.64 15.95 15.65
C GLU A 242 -13.20 16.25 15.20
N TRP A 243 -12.27 15.33 15.48
CA TRP A 243 -10.89 15.41 15.01
C TRP A 243 -10.37 14.06 14.53
N GLU A 244 -9.42 14.10 13.60
CA GLU A 244 -8.73 12.92 13.06
C GLU A 244 -7.24 12.97 13.41
N PHE A 245 -6.62 11.81 13.65
CA PHE A 245 -5.17 11.72 13.83
C PHE A 245 -4.41 12.29 12.62
N ILE A 246 -3.30 12.97 12.89
CA ILE A 246 -2.35 13.41 11.85
C ILE A 246 -1.52 12.23 11.34
N LYS A 247 -0.84 12.45 10.22
CA LYS A 247 0.11 11.49 9.65
C LYS A 247 1.52 11.59 10.26
N SER A 248 2.39 10.65 9.92
CA SER A 248 3.76 10.62 10.44
C SER A 248 4.59 11.82 9.95
N THR A 249 5.73 12.06 10.59
CA THR A 249 6.64 13.15 10.24
C THR A 249 7.01 13.15 8.75
N ILE A 250 7.34 11.99 8.18
CA ILE A 250 7.71 11.86 6.77
C ILE A 250 6.53 12.22 5.86
N GLU A 251 5.36 11.63 6.10
CA GLU A 251 4.15 11.88 5.30
C GLU A 251 3.71 13.36 5.37
N LEU A 252 3.90 14.01 6.53
CA LEU A 252 3.59 15.43 6.70
C LEU A 252 4.62 16.32 5.96
N ARG A 253 5.90 15.96 5.95
CA ARG A 253 6.92 16.65 5.15
C ARG A 253 6.62 16.55 3.66
N GLU A 254 6.24 15.38 3.16
CA GLU A 254 5.81 15.18 1.77
C GLU A 254 4.54 15.96 1.40
N ALA A 255 3.71 16.28 2.40
CA ALA A 255 2.55 17.16 2.23
C ALA A 255 2.91 18.66 2.30
N GLY A 256 4.19 18.99 2.43
CA GLY A 256 4.70 20.36 2.46
C GLY A 256 4.72 21.03 3.83
N ILE A 257 4.49 20.27 4.90
CA ILE A 257 4.56 20.78 6.26
C ILE A 257 6.00 20.79 6.73
N LYS A 258 6.44 21.94 7.24
CA LYS A 258 7.79 22.11 7.78
C LYS A 258 7.77 21.96 9.29
N PHE A 259 8.77 21.27 9.80
CA PHE A 259 8.98 21.11 11.23
C PHE A 259 10.01 22.15 11.68
N LYS A 260 9.71 22.85 12.78
CA LYS A 260 10.66 23.81 13.36
C LYS A 260 10.64 23.74 14.89
N PRO A 261 11.78 23.93 15.55
CA PRO A 261 11.82 24.00 17.00
C PRO A 261 11.07 25.25 17.48
N HIS A 262 10.20 25.09 18.48
CA HIS A 262 9.51 26.19 19.14
C HIS A 262 10.33 26.72 20.32
N THR A 263 11.53 27.24 20.06
CA THR A 263 12.48 27.70 21.11
C THR A 263 11.96 28.82 22.01
N LYS A 264 10.98 29.60 21.54
CA LYS A 264 10.36 30.67 22.32
C LYS A 264 9.33 30.17 23.34
N SER A 265 8.84 28.93 23.22
CA SER A 265 7.85 28.36 24.14
C SER A 265 8.34 28.37 25.59
N THR A 266 7.40 28.41 26.53
CA THR A 266 7.63 28.24 27.98
C THR A 266 7.30 26.85 28.48
N THR A 267 6.76 25.96 27.64
CA THR A 267 6.43 24.58 28.00
C THR A 267 6.64 23.64 26.81
N LEU A 268 7.02 22.38 27.09
CA LEU A 268 7.16 21.33 26.08
C LEU A 268 5.84 21.04 25.35
N LEU A 269 4.73 21.28 26.06
CA LEU A 269 3.39 20.92 25.62
C LEU A 269 2.82 21.90 24.57
N ASP A 270 3.41 23.08 24.38
CA ASP A 270 2.90 24.12 23.47
C ASP A 270 3.29 23.83 22.01
N ILE A 271 2.51 22.97 21.36
CA ILE A 271 2.66 22.64 19.94
C ILE A 271 1.72 23.51 19.11
N LYS A 272 2.28 24.19 18.09
CA LYS A 272 1.51 25.10 17.22
C LYS A 272 1.65 24.77 15.76
N PHE A 273 0.57 24.94 15.01
CA PHE A 273 0.59 24.83 13.56
C PHE A 273 0.14 26.14 12.91
N GLU A 274 1.07 26.81 12.23
CA GLU A 274 0.83 28.11 11.61
C GLU A 274 1.49 28.18 10.24
N LYS A 275 0.72 28.59 9.21
CA LYS A 275 1.22 28.84 7.85
C LYS A 275 2.04 27.67 7.27
N GLY A 276 1.63 26.42 7.52
CA GLY A 276 2.31 25.22 7.02
C GLY A 276 3.55 24.83 7.83
N ILE A 277 3.80 25.45 8.99
CA ILE A 277 4.91 25.11 9.88
C ILE A 277 4.33 24.53 11.17
N LEU A 278 4.70 23.28 11.46
CA LEU A 278 4.47 22.65 12.75
C LEU A 278 5.66 22.98 13.67
N ARG A 279 5.36 23.76 14.71
CA ARG A 279 6.33 24.22 15.70
C ARG A 279 6.20 23.37 16.95
N ILE A 280 7.25 22.61 17.25
CA ILE A 280 7.30 21.69 18.39
C ILE A 280 8.45 22.13 19.30
N PRO A 281 8.20 22.36 20.60
CA PRO A 281 9.27 22.66 21.55
C PRO A 281 10.34 21.54 21.56
N PRO A 282 11.64 21.86 21.63
CA PRO A 282 12.68 20.84 21.63
C PRO A 282 12.63 19.93 22.87
N LEU A 283 12.76 18.63 22.65
CA LEU A 283 12.80 17.58 23.66
C LEU A 283 14.18 16.91 23.68
N THR A 284 14.83 16.83 24.84
CA THR A 284 15.99 15.96 25.04
C THR A 284 15.52 14.60 25.54
N ILE A 285 15.97 13.52 24.90
CA ILE A 285 15.61 12.14 25.26
C ILE A 285 16.86 11.41 25.75
N ASN A 286 16.79 10.89 26.97
CA ASN A 286 17.81 10.09 27.64
C ASN A 286 17.19 8.84 28.29
N ASP A 287 18.02 8.02 28.96
CA ASP A 287 17.61 6.74 29.55
C ASP A 287 16.46 6.83 30.57
N PHE A 288 16.25 8.01 31.19
CA PHE A 288 15.21 8.21 32.19
C PHE A 288 13.90 8.77 31.61
N THR A 289 13.92 9.22 30.36
CA THR A 289 12.79 9.94 29.74
C THR A 289 11.54 9.07 29.68
N GLU A 290 11.68 7.79 29.32
CA GLU A 290 10.55 6.85 29.29
C GLU A 290 9.89 6.73 30.67
N CYS A 291 10.68 6.58 31.73
CA CYS A 291 10.17 6.40 33.08
C CYS A 291 9.41 7.64 33.58
N VAL A 292 9.95 8.83 33.34
CA VAL A 292 9.29 10.09 33.70
C VAL A 292 7.93 10.19 33.02
N PHE A 293 7.85 9.92 31.71
CA PHE A 293 6.58 9.93 31.00
C PHE A 293 5.61 8.87 31.54
N ARG A 294 6.06 7.64 31.78
CA ARG A 294 5.19 6.56 32.31
C ARG A 294 4.59 6.90 33.67
N ASN A 295 5.35 7.49 34.57
CA ASN A 295 4.82 7.87 35.90
C ASN A 295 3.87 9.05 35.84
N LEU A 296 4.14 10.04 34.97
CA LEU A 296 3.23 11.17 34.77
C LEU A 296 1.93 10.73 34.06
N ILE A 297 2.03 9.84 33.08
CA ILE A 297 0.85 9.20 32.45
C ILE A 297 0.09 8.41 33.50
N ALA A 298 0.75 7.54 34.27
CA ALA A 298 0.10 6.76 35.31
C ALA A 298 -0.62 7.67 36.32
N TYR A 299 -0.01 8.77 36.76
CA TYR A 299 -0.68 9.76 37.59
C TYR A 299 -1.95 10.31 36.92
N GLU A 300 -1.90 10.73 35.65
CA GLU A 300 -3.06 11.22 34.91
C GLU A 300 -4.18 10.17 34.73
N GLN A 301 -3.82 8.91 34.50
CA GLN A 301 -4.78 7.81 34.31
C GLN A 301 -5.58 7.49 35.57
N TYR A 302 -5.08 7.88 36.74
CA TYR A 302 -5.75 7.74 38.03
C TYR A 302 -6.49 9.03 38.47
N LEU A 303 -6.38 10.12 37.72
CA LEU A 303 -7.21 11.31 37.93
C LEU A 303 -8.62 11.08 37.38
N ASN A 304 -9.62 11.70 38.02
CA ASN A 304 -10.98 11.66 37.48
C ASN A 304 -11.03 12.40 36.12
N PRO A 305 -11.37 11.69 35.01
CA PRO A 305 -11.34 12.25 33.66
C PRO A 305 -12.35 13.38 33.42
N GLN A 306 -13.39 13.50 34.26
CA GLN A 306 -14.38 14.57 34.15
C GLN A 306 -13.87 15.91 34.66
N ASN A 307 -12.86 15.91 35.54
CA ASN A 307 -12.36 17.10 36.21
C ASN A 307 -10.96 17.52 35.75
N HIS A 308 -10.25 16.68 34.98
CA HIS A 308 -8.86 16.91 34.62
C HIS A 308 -8.59 16.57 33.15
N ARG A 309 -7.78 17.41 32.49
CA ARG A 309 -7.22 17.13 31.16
C ARG A 309 -5.96 16.28 31.30
N LEU A 310 -5.77 15.34 30.37
CA LEU A 310 -4.65 14.39 30.34
C LEU A 310 -3.50 14.97 29.50
N PHE A 311 -2.93 16.10 29.93
CA PHE A 311 -1.99 16.88 29.13
C PHE A 311 -0.74 16.12 28.68
N VAL A 312 -0.14 15.33 29.58
CA VAL A 312 1.05 14.54 29.29
C VAL A 312 0.70 13.38 28.37
N THR A 313 -0.41 12.70 28.65
CA THR A 313 -0.97 11.64 27.80
C THR A 313 -1.26 12.14 26.39
N ASP A 314 -1.90 13.30 26.25
CA ASP A 314 -2.21 13.93 24.97
C ASP A 314 -0.92 14.29 24.19
N TYR A 315 0.11 14.79 24.90
CA TYR A 315 1.40 15.13 24.30
C TYR A 315 2.13 13.89 23.79
N VAL A 316 2.19 12.84 24.61
CA VAL A 316 2.81 11.57 24.20
C VAL A 316 2.06 10.95 23.03
N THR A 317 0.73 11.01 23.03
CA THR A 317 -0.10 10.58 21.89
C THR A 317 0.22 11.39 20.63
N PHE A 318 0.39 12.71 20.75
CA PHE A 318 0.78 13.56 19.63
C PHE A 318 2.14 13.14 19.05
N MET A 319 3.13 12.92 19.92
CA MET A 319 4.48 12.54 19.53
C MET A 319 4.53 11.12 18.93
N ASP A 320 3.82 10.15 19.51
CA ASP A 320 3.64 8.80 18.98
C ASP A 320 3.13 8.83 17.53
N ARG A 321 2.09 9.65 17.24
CA ARG A 321 1.60 9.81 15.86
C ARG A 321 2.60 10.42 14.88
N LEU A 322 3.52 11.26 15.36
CA LEU A 322 4.58 11.81 14.52
C LEU A 322 5.73 10.82 14.30
N ILE A 323 5.97 9.91 15.24
CA ILE A 323 7.16 9.05 15.31
C ILE A 323 6.78 7.58 15.15
N ASN A 324 6.21 7.24 13.99
CA ASN A 324 5.84 5.85 13.70
C ASN A 324 7.05 4.95 13.42
N SER A 325 8.19 5.51 13.00
CA SER A 325 9.40 4.78 12.62
C SER A 325 10.69 5.50 13.03
N ALA A 326 11.82 4.79 13.06
CA ALA A 326 13.14 5.38 13.26
C ALA A 326 13.46 6.51 12.26
N LYS A 327 12.95 6.40 11.02
CA LYS A 327 13.15 7.46 10.02
C LYS A 327 12.40 8.74 10.39
N ASP A 328 11.21 8.63 10.98
CA ASP A 328 10.47 9.79 11.48
C ASP A 328 11.21 10.44 12.66
N ALA A 329 11.69 9.63 13.61
CA ALA A 329 12.53 10.10 14.71
C ALA A 329 13.78 10.84 14.19
N GLY A 330 14.50 10.24 13.25
CA GLY A 330 15.70 10.84 12.65
C GLY A 330 15.43 12.18 11.94
N LYS A 331 14.25 12.38 11.33
CA LYS A 331 13.86 13.68 10.77
C LYS A 331 13.60 14.73 11.85
N LEU A 332 12.93 14.36 12.94
CA LEU A 332 12.73 15.29 14.07
C LEU A 332 14.04 15.59 14.80
N CYS A 333 14.97 14.64 14.86
CA CYS A 333 16.34 14.85 15.34
C CYS A 333 17.07 15.87 14.45
N HIS A 334 17.03 15.68 13.14
CA HIS A 334 17.64 16.59 12.17
C HIS A 334 17.05 18.01 12.24
N ASP A 335 15.74 18.13 12.40
CA ASP A 335 15.04 19.42 12.50
C ASP A 335 15.22 20.09 13.90
N GLY A 336 16.00 19.47 14.80
CA GLY A 336 16.33 20.01 16.13
C GLY A 336 15.17 19.99 17.12
N ILE A 337 14.14 19.21 16.84
CA ILE A 337 12.98 19.00 17.72
C ILE A 337 13.29 17.94 18.76
N ILE A 338 14.05 16.90 18.39
CA ILE A 338 14.52 15.88 19.32
C ILE A 338 16.04 15.95 19.45
N LYS A 339 16.55 15.95 20.68
CA LYS A 339 17.96 15.74 20.97
C LYS A 339 18.12 14.31 21.47
N ASN A 340 18.61 13.44 20.59
CA ASN A 340 18.78 12.02 20.87
C ASN A 340 20.03 11.77 21.72
N TRP A 341 19.87 11.39 23.00
CA TRP A 341 20.96 10.93 23.87
C TRP A 341 20.87 9.42 24.16
N LEU A 342 19.93 8.70 23.54
CA LEU A 342 19.85 7.23 23.57
C LEU A 342 20.85 6.59 22.58
N GLY A 343 21.25 7.32 21.55
CA GLY A 343 22.29 6.92 20.60
C GLY A 343 21.78 6.31 19.31
N ASP A 344 20.51 5.90 19.24
CA ASP A 344 19.87 5.42 18.02
C ASP A 344 18.43 5.96 17.87
N ASP A 345 17.98 6.14 16.63
CA ASP A 345 16.65 6.69 16.33
C ASP A 345 15.53 5.63 16.48
N GLU A 346 15.88 4.35 16.45
CA GLU A 346 14.94 3.22 16.59
C GLU A 346 14.40 3.13 18.02
N ALA A 347 15.26 3.32 19.02
CA ALA A 347 14.95 3.38 20.44
C ALA A 347 13.97 4.51 20.74
N ILE A 348 14.12 5.68 20.10
CA ILE A 348 13.16 6.78 20.23
C ILE A 348 11.78 6.36 19.72
N SER A 349 11.71 5.80 18.51
CA SER A 349 10.42 5.39 17.94
C SER A 349 9.77 4.25 18.74
N THR A 350 10.57 3.28 19.17
CA THR A 350 10.11 2.17 20.03
C THR A 350 9.59 2.69 21.37
N MET A 351 10.29 3.64 22.00
CA MET A 351 9.87 4.25 23.25
C MET A 351 8.50 4.92 23.11
N PHE A 352 8.32 5.84 22.15
CA PHE A 352 7.04 6.54 21.96
C PHE A 352 5.89 5.61 21.57
N ASN A 353 6.12 4.67 20.66
CA ASN A 353 5.12 3.67 20.26
C ASN A 353 4.66 2.81 21.45
N LYS A 354 5.54 2.52 22.41
CA LYS A 354 5.21 1.77 23.64
C LYS A 354 4.59 2.62 24.74
N LEU A 355 4.80 3.93 24.75
CA LEU A 355 4.22 4.83 25.76
C LEU A 355 2.70 4.99 25.58
N GLY A 356 2.18 4.80 24.36
CA GLY A 356 0.74 4.84 24.07
C GLY A 356 -0.03 3.55 24.39
N ASN A 357 0.66 2.45 24.69
CA ASN A 357 0.02 1.16 24.94
C ASN A 357 -0.77 1.15 26.25
N ASN A 358 -2.02 0.65 26.21
CA ASN A 358 -2.91 0.53 27.38
C ASN A 358 -3.23 1.84 28.10
N VAL A 359 -3.03 3.00 27.45
CA VAL A 359 -3.35 4.33 27.98
C VAL A 359 -4.71 4.79 27.46
N TYR A 360 -5.57 5.30 28.34
CA TYR A 360 -6.85 5.91 27.95
C TYR A 360 -6.65 7.35 27.47
N ILE A 361 -7.25 7.67 26.32
CA ILE A 361 -7.27 9.02 25.72
C ILE A 361 -8.71 9.55 25.77
N ASN A 362 -8.87 10.81 26.19
CA ASN A 362 -10.18 11.46 26.22
C ASN A 362 -10.45 12.20 24.89
N ASN A 363 -11.26 11.60 24.01
CA ASN A 363 -11.57 12.18 22.70
C ASN A 363 -12.25 13.55 22.76
N GLN A 364 -13.09 13.81 23.78
CA GLN A 364 -13.84 15.08 23.90
C GLN A 364 -12.97 16.25 24.37
N ASN A 365 -11.90 15.96 25.13
CA ASN A 365 -11.04 16.97 25.74
C ASN A 365 -9.58 16.92 25.28
N PHE A 366 -9.32 16.28 24.13
CA PHE A 366 -7.99 16.13 23.57
C PHE A 366 -7.35 17.49 23.26
N SER A 367 -6.20 17.76 23.89
CA SER A 367 -5.56 19.08 23.94
C SER A 367 -5.04 19.57 22.58
N TYR A 368 -4.83 18.66 21.62
CA TYR A 368 -4.28 18.98 20.30
C TYR A 368 -5.28 18.82 19.14
N SER A 369 -6.57 18.65 19.44
CA SER A 369 -7.65 18.49 18.44
C SER A 369 -7.60 19.58 17.35
N GLN A 370 -7.49 20.85 17.76
CA GLN A 370 -7.40 21.97 16.83
C GLN A 370 -6.12 21.95 15.98
N VAL A 371 -4.99 21.56 16.57
CA VAL A 371 -3.70 21.44 15.84
C VAL A 371 -3.81 20.35 14.78
N PHE A 372 -4.37 19.19 15.15
CA PHE A 372 -4.62 18.09 14.23
C PHE A 372 -5.53 18.50 13.08
N ASN A 373 -6.66 19.14 13.37
CA ASN A 373 -7.60 19.62 12.35
C ASN A 373 -6.94 20.62 11.40
N ASN A 374 -6.13 21.56 11.93
CA ASN A 374 -5.43 22.53 11.09
C ASN A 374 -4.35 21.89 10.21
N VAL A 375 -3.59 20.92 10.75
CA VAL A 375 -2.59 20.14 9.99
C VAL A 375 -3.27 19.35 8.88
N ASN A 376 -4.32 18.59 9.20
CA ASN A 376 -5.06 17.78 8.24
C ASN A 376 -5.74 18.64 7.16
N LYS A 377 -6.30 19.79 7.53
CA LYS A 377 -6.85 20.77 6.58
C LYS A 377 -5.79 21.34 5.64
N HIS A 378 -4.59 21.62 6.15
CA HIS A 378 -3.48 22.10 5.31
C HIS A 378 -2.98 21.02 4.35
N ARG A 379 -2.86 19.78 4.83
CA ARG A 379 -2.46 18.60 4.04
C ARG A 379 -3.45 18.30 2.91
N ARG A 380 -4.76 18.42 3.15
CA ARG A 380 -5.81 18.16 2.14
C ARG A 380 -5.81 19.19 0.99
N ARG A 381 -5.13 20.34 1.12
CA ARG A 381 -5.04 21.36 0.06
C ARG A 381 -3.93 21.01 -0.95
N ARG A 382 -4.34 20.64 -2.18
CA ARG A 382 -3.42 20.26 -3.30
C ARG A 382 -2.32 21.29 -3.60
N SER A 383 -2.59 22.59 -3.45
CA SER A 383 -1.63 23.66 -3.71
C SER A 383 -0.39 23.64 -2.82
N ASN A 384 -0.54 23.17 -1.57
CA ASN A 384 0.56 23.18 -0.59
C ASN A 384 1.59 22.07 -0.88
N ARG A 385 1.11 20.92 -1.37
CA ARG A 385 1.96 19.79 -1.81
C ARG A 385 2.82 20.19 -3.02
N TRP A 386 2.22 20.86 -4.00
CA TRP A 386 2.94 21.37 -5.17
C TRP A 386 3.98 22.44 -4.83
N LEU A 387 3.63 23.40 -3.96
CA LEU A 387 4.53 24.49 -3.59
C LEU A 387 5.75 24.03 -2.77
N ALA A 388 5.59 22.98 -1.96
CA ALA A 388 6.69 22.42 -1.18
C ALA A 388 7.72 21.69 -2.05
N ASN A 389 7.26 20.84 -2.98
CA ASN A 389 8.13 20.18 -3.94
C ASN A 389 8.95 21.19 -4.76
N LEU A 390 8.29 22.26 -5.22
CA LEU A 390 8.93 23.30 -6.02
C LEU A 390 9.99 24.10 -5.23
N ARG A 391 9.79 24.28 -3.91
CA ARG A 391 10.74 24.98 -3.05
C ARG A 391 11.96 24.11 -2.69
N GLU A 392 11.76 22.83 -2.46
CA GLU A 392 12.83 21.89 -2.09
C GLU A 392 13.79 21.62 -3.27
N SER A 393 13.27 21.58 -4.49
CA SER A 393 14.07 21.28 -5.68
C SER A 393 14.87 22.46 -6.26
N TYR A 394 14.47 23.73 -6.03
CA TYR A 394 15.00 24.86 -6.82
C TYR A 394 15.58 26.06 -6.05
N PHE A 395 15.38 26.19 -4.73
CA PHE A 395 15.69 27.44 -3.99
C PHE A 395 16.77 27.31 -2.89
N ASN A 396 17.68 26.33 -2.96
CA ASN A 396 18.66 26.04 -1.89
C ASN A 396 20.05 26.68 -2.07
N SER A 397 20.36 27.38 -3.17
CA SER A 397 21.65 28.05 -3.38
C SER A 397 21.52 29.46 -3.98
N PRO A 398 22.35 30.45 -3.57
CA PRO A 398 22.37 31.78 -4.18
C PRO A 398 22.69 31.74 -5.68
N LEU A 399 23.53 30.80 -6.12
CA LEU A 399 23.85 30.59 -7.53
C LEU A 399 22.66 30.01 -8.30
N THR A 400 21.83 29.18 -7.65
CA THR A 400 20.56 28.73 -8.22
C THR A 400 19.51 29.84 -8.27
N ILE A 401 19.55 30.85 -7.40
CA ILE A 401 18.64 31.99 -7.47
C ILE A 401 18.99 32.90 -8.65
N ILE A 402 20.27 33.16 -8.89
CA ILE A 402 20.73 33.92 -10.06
C ILE A 402 20.46 33.12 -11.35
N SER A 403 20.67 31.80 -11.34
CA SER A 403 20.32 30.96 -12.49
C SER A 403 18.82 30.84 -12.69
N VAL A 404 17.99 30.86 -11.63
CA VAL A 404 16.52 30.87 -11.70
C VAL A 404 15.99 32.22 -12.14
N LEU A 405 16.61 33.34 -11.78
CA LEU A 405 16.24 34.66 -12.27
C LEU A 405 16.65 34.86 -13.73
N ALA A 406 17.87 34.44 -14.10
CA ALA A 406 18.31 34.41 -15.48
C ALA A 406 17.44 33.44 -16.31
N ALA A 407 17.15 32.25 -15.76
CA ALA A 407 16.24 31.29 -16.36
C ALA A 407 14.81 31.81 -16.37
N ALA A 408 14.32 32.62 -15.43
CA ALA A 408 12.98 33.19 -15.43
C ALA A 408 12.84 34.32 -16.45
N VAL A 409 13.88 35.15 -16.62
CA VAL A 409 13.95 36.14 -17.71
C VAL A 409 14.04 35.44 -19.05
N LEU A 410 14.89 34.41 -19.18
CA LEU A 410 14.92 33.53 -20.33
C LEU A 410 13.58 32.80 -20.51
N LEU A 411 12.90 32.40 -19.44
CA LEU A 411 11.64 31.66 -19.46
C LEU A 411 10.51 32.57 -19.90
N VAL A 412 10.48 33.84 -19.47
CA VAL A 412 9.54 34.86 -19.93
C VAL A 412 9.83 35.24 -21.38
N LEU A 413 11.08 35.39 -21.79
CA LEU A 413 11.45 35.60 -23.19
C LEU A 413 11.11 34.39 -24.05
N THR A 414 11.36 33.17 -23.57
CA THR A 414 10.93 31.93 -24.23
C THR A 414 9.44 31.69 -24.09
N LEU A 415 8.72 32.28 -23.13
CA LEU A 415 7.26 32.20 -23.00
C LEU A 415 6.62 33.22 -23.94
N ILE A 416 7.22 34.38 -24.16
CA ILE A 416 6.81 35.31 -25.21
C ILE A 416 7.09 34.67 -26.58
N LEU A 417 8.29 34.12 -26.80
CA LEU A 417 8.61 33.34 -28.01
C LEU A 417 7.77 32.06 -28.12
N ALA A 418 7.42 31.40 -27.01
CA ALA A 418 6.58 30.19 -26.98
C ALA A 418 5.10 30.52 -27.04
N ILE A 419 4.63 31.71 -26.68
CA ILE A 419 3.26 32.15 -26.95
C ILE A 419 3.16 32.47 -28.44
N PHE A 420 4.17 33.12 -29.03
CA PHE A 420 4.28 33.26 -30.49
C PHE A 420 4.49 31.90 -31.21
N SER A 421 5.11 30.90 -30.58
CA SER A 421 5.34 29.55 -31.14
C SER A 421 4.19 28.56 -30.90
N VAL A 422 3.52 28.59 -29.75
CA VAL A 422 2.36 27.75 -29.38
C VAL A 422 1.10 28.24 -30.07
N LEU A 423 0.94 29.55 -30.26
CA LEU A 423 -0.06 30.08 -31.21
C LEU A 423 0.28 29.72 -32.67
N SER A 424 1.43 29.07 -32.92
CA SER A 424 1.92 28.66 -34.25
C SER A 424 2.31 27.17 -34.39
N TYR A 425 2.04 26.24 -33.44
CA TYR A 425 2.59 24.88 -33.55
C TYR A 425 1.77 23.74 -32.90
N THR A 426 0.72 23.28 -33.59
CA THR A 426 0.56 21.82 -33.80
C THR A 426 1.27 21.50 -35.10
N LYS A 427 2.35 20.71 -35.06
CA LYS A 427 3.00 20.30 -36.31
C LYS A 427 2.05 19.33 -37.02
N ILE A 428 1.55 19.72 -38.17
CA ILE A 428 0.90 18.78 -39.09
C ILE A 428 2.02 18.17 -39.92
N VAL A 429 2.18 16.85 -39.82
CA VAL A 429 3.13 16.09 -40.64
C VAL A 429 2.32 15.20 -41.58
N GLU A 430 2.73 15.14 -42.84
CA GLU A 430 2.15 14.23 -43.81
C GLU A 430 2.85 12.86 -43.74
N GLY A 431 2.07 11.80 -43.85
CA GLY A 431 2.57 10.43 -43.95
C GLY A 431 1.75 9.60 -44.92
N THR A 432 2.24 8.42 -45.27
CA THR A 432 1.51 7.49 -46.15
C THR A 432 1.70 6.07 -45.65
N VAL A 433 0.58 5.36 -45.49
CA VAL A 433 0.58 3.91 -45.28
C VAL A 433 0.56 3.23 -46.65
N HIS A 434 1.51 2.33 -46.87
CA HIS A 434 1.62 1.51 -48.07
C HIS A 434 1.19 0.09 -47.74
N ILE A 435 0.25 -0.45 -48.52
CA ILE A 435 -0.37 -1.74 -48.27
C ILE A 435 -0.18 -2.61 -49.50
N ASN A 436 0.39 -3.79 -49.31
CA ASN A 436 0.51 -4.78 -50.38
C ASN A 436 -0.72 -5.71 -50.39
N GLY A 437 -1.59 -5.52 -51.37
CA GLY A 437 -2.81 -6.31 -51.54
C GLY A 437 -2.64 -7.65 -52.26
N LYS A 438 -1.43 -8.02 -52.68
CA LYS A 438 -1.19 -9.19 -53.55
C LYS A 438 -1.48 -10.52 -52.86
N ALA A 439 -0.96 -10.70 -51.64
CA ALA A 439 -1.07 -11.93 -50.88
C ALA A 439 -1.10 -11.61 -49.38
N SER A 440 -1.73 -12.50 -48.61
CA SER A 440 -1.74 -12.39 -47.16
C SER A 440 -0.40 -12.86 -46.58
N ILE A 441 0.12 -12.14 -45.59
CA ILE A 441 1.38 -12.48 -44.90
C ILE A 441 1.17 -13.40 -43.68
N GLY A 442 -0.07 -13.51 -43.22
CA GLY A 442 -0.48 -14.32 -42.08
C GLY A 442 -2.00 -14.43 -42.06
N ARG A 443 -2.52 -15.48 -41.43
CA ARG A 443 -3.95 -15.74 -41.29
C ARG A 443 -4.30 -16.04 -39.85
N ILE A 444 -4.96 -15.09 -39.19
CA ILE A 444 -5.42 -15.20 -37.80
C ILE A 444 -6.75 -15.97 -37.70
N ASP A 445 -7.07 -16.43 -36.48
CA ASP A 445 -8.39 -17.00 -36.21
C ASP A 445 -9.48 -15.93 -36.25
N GLU A 446 -10.72 -16.35 -36.50
CA GLU A 446 -11.87 -15.45 -36.51
C GLU A 446 -12.11 -14.79 -35.14
N ASP A 447 -11.81 -15.52 -34.09
CA ASP A 447 -11.80 -15.16 -32.68
C ASP A 447 -10.36 -15.03 -32.17
N PHE A 448 -9.54 -14.27 -32.90
CA PHE A 448 -8.14 -14.00 -32.55
C PHE A 448 -7.95 -13.42 -31.14
N ILE A 449 -8.88 -12.56 -30.71
CA ILE A 449 -8.86 -12.01 -29.35
C ILE A 449 -9.22 -13.11 -28.36
N CYS A 450 -8.33 -13.29 -27.40
CA CYS A 450 -8.51 -14.16 -26.25
C CYS A 450 -8.22 -13.36 -24.97
N ALA A 451 -8.76 -13.81 -23.84
CA ALA A 451 -8.43 -13.30 -22.52
C ALA A 451 -8.20 -14.47 -21.56
N THR A 452 -7.50 -14.23 -20.45
CA THR A 452 -7.28 -15.27 -19.44
C THR A 452 -8.15 -15.06 -18.20
N LEU A 453 -8.36 -16.13 -17.44
CA LEU A 453 -8.85 -16.08 -16.05
C LEU A 453 -7.85 -16.86 -15.18
N ASP A 454 -7.50 -16.28 -14.03
CA ASP A 454 -6.41 -16.75 -13.18
C ASP A 454 -6.92 -17.43 -11.89
N TRP A 455 -6.01 -18.04 -11.16
CA TRP A 455 -6.21 -18.74 -9.90
C TRP A 455 -5.87 -17.90 -8.65
N TRP A 456 -5.20 -16.75 -8.81
CA TRP A 456 -4.71 -15.94 -7.69
C TRP A 456 -5.79 -15.65 -6.62
N PRO A 457 -5.51 -15.91 -5.33
CA PRO A 457 -6.47 -15.65 -4.27
C PRO A 457 -6.55 -14.14 -3.95
N PRO A 458 -7.59 -13.67 -3.24
CA PRO A 458 -7.79 -12.24 -2.94
C PRO A 458 -6.62 -11.58 -2.20
N GLU A 459 -5.86 -12.34 -1.45
CA GLU A 459 -4.68 -11.90 -0.69
C GLU A 459 -3.45 -11.68 -1.59
N LYS A 460 -3.52 -12.00 -2.89
CA LYS A 460 -2.44 -11.71 -3.82
C LYS A 460 -2.31 -10.21 -4.02
N CYS A 461 -1.24 -9.65 -3.46
CA CYS A 461 -0.88 -8.26 -3.62
C CYS A 461 0.51 -8.15 -4.27
N ASP A 462 0.67 -7.12 -5.11
CA ASP A 462 1.97 -6.67 -5.61
C ASP A 462 2.09 -5.19 -5.34
N TYR A 463 3.28 -4.76 -4.90
CA TYR A 463 3.63 -3.34 -4.76
C TYR A 463 2.65 -2.56 -3.87
N GLY A 464 2.12 -3.21 -2.83
CA GLY A 464 1.15 -2.62 -1.90
C GLY A 464 -0.29 -2.55 -2.42
N THR A 465 -0.59 -3.15 -3.58
CA THR A 465 -1.95 -3.20 -4.16
C THR A 465 -2.43 -4.64 -4.35
N CYS A 466 -3.63 -4.94 -3.87
CA CYS A 466 -4.26 -6.26 -4.01
C CYS A 466 -5.30 -6.20 -5.13
N SER A 467 -4.84 -6.18 -6.38
CA SER A 467 -5.67 -5.89 -7.56
C SER A 467 -6.47 -7.10 -8.08
N TRP A 468 -6.37 -8.26 -7.43
CA TRP A 468 -7.07 -9.48 -7.80
C TRP A 468 -8.47 -9.61 -7.20
N GLY A 469 -8.68 -9.17 -5.95
CA GLY A 469 -9.99 -9.27 -5.29
C GLY A 469 -10.59 -10.68 -5.41
N THR A 470 -11.87 -10.80 -5.73
CA THR A 470 -12.53 -12.09 -5.97
C THR A 470 -12.49 -12.52 -7.45
N ALA A 471 -11.52 -12.09 -8.25
CA ALA A 471 -11.49 -12.35 -9.69
C ALA A 471 -11.04 -13.76 -10.10
N SER A 472 -10.69 -14.62 -9.15
CA SER A 472 -10.15 -15.94 -9.43
C SER A 472 -11.19 -16.91 -9.98
N LEU A 473 -10.73 -17.97 -10.66
CA LEU A 473 -11.57 -19.07 -11.12
C LEU A 473 -12.44 -19.67 -9.99
N LEU A 474 -11.94 -19.66 -8.75
CA LEU A 474 -12.65 -20.20 -7.60
C LEU A 474 -13.76 -19.26 -7.10
N ASN A 475 -13.57 -17.94 -7.19
CA ASN A 475 -14.39 -16.98 -6.44
C ASN A 475 -15.10 -15.92 -7.31
N LEU A 476 -14.83 -15.87 -8.61
CA LEU A 476 -15.44 -14.91 -9.55
C LEU A 476 -16.97 -14.98 -9.52
N ASP A 477 -17.63 -13.83 -9.40
CA ASP A 477 -19.08 -13.74 -9.47
C ASP A 477 -19.59 -13.98 -10.90
N LEU A 478 -19.99 -15.22 -11.16
CA LEU A 478 -20.53 -15.67 -12.45
C LEU A 478 -21.99 -15.25 -12.66
N SER A 479 -22.65 -14.68 -11.65
CA SER A 479 -24.00 -14.14 -11.76
C SER A 479 -24.02 -12.71 -12.31
N ASN A 480 -22.86 -12.03 -12.28
CA ASN A 480 -22.71 -10.65 -12.72
C ASN A 480 -23.09 -10.45 -14.20
N THR A 481 -24.07 -9.59 -14.45
CA THR A 481 -24.58 -9.31 -15.80
C THR A 481 -23.59 -8.55 -16.66
N THR A 482 -22.80 -7.64 -16.07
CA THR A 482 -21.78 -6.88 -16.80
C THR A 482 -20.68 -7.80 -17.32
N LEU A 483 -20.19 -8.73 -16.49
CA LEU A 483 -19.22 -9.75 -16.91
C LEU A 483 -19.76 -10.58 -18.08
N LEU A 484 -21.00 -11.05 -17.97
CA LEU A 484 -21.65 -11.83 -19.02
C LEU A 484 -21.76 -11.04 -20.33
N ASN A 485 -22.21 -9.78 -20.25
CA ASN A 485 -22.39 -8.90 -21.42
C ASN A 485 -21.04 -8.55 -22.07
N ALA A 486 -20.01 -8.34 -21.25
CA ALA A 486 -18.67 -8.05 -21.73
C ALA A 486 -18.08 -9.20 -22.56
N ILE A 487 -18.28 -10.45 -22.13
CA ILE A 487 -17.84 -11.63 -22.91
C ILE A 487 -18.69 -11.78 -24.18
N LYS A 488 -20.02 -11.61 -24.06
CA LYS A 488 -20.95 -11.72 -25.20
C LYS A 488 -20.71 -10.69 -26.30
N ALA A 489 -20.11 -9.55 -25.99
CA ALA A 489 -19.85 -8.52 -26.99
C ALA A 489 -18.87 -8.96 -28.10
N PHE A 490 -18.04 -9.98 -27.82
CA PHE A 490 -17.16 -10.64 -28.79
C PHE A 490 -17.89 -11.77 -29.54
N SER A 491 -18.59 -12.65 -28.82
CA SER A 491 -19.42 -13.76 -29.36
C SER A 491 -18.82 -14.47 -30.62
N PRO A 492 -17.78 -15.31 -30.48
CA PRO A 492 -17.21 -15.79 -29.22
C PRO A 492 -15.94 -15.05 -28.80
N LEU A 493 -15.71 -14.99 -27.49
CA LEU A 493 -14.39 -14.72 -26.89
C LEU A 493 -13.73 -16.06 -26.53
N LYS A 494 -12.45 -16.25 -26.87
CA LYS A 494 -11.65 -17.34 -26.30
C LYS A 494 -11.22 -16.97 -24.88
N ILE A 495 -11.37 -17.89 -23.94
CA ILE A 495 -10.97 -17.69 -22.53
C ILE A 495 -10.05 -18.83 -22.10
N ARG A 496 -8.80 -18.50 -21.74
CA ARG A 496 -7.80 -19.44 -21.21
C ARG A 496 -7.81 -19.41 -19.68
N LEU A 497 -8.11 -20.54 -19.06
CA LEU A 497 -8.19 -20.71 -17.61
C LEU A 497 -6.87 -21.31 -17.14
N GLY A 498 -6.03 -20.52 -16.46
CA GLY A 498 -4.65 -20.91 -16.18
C GLY A 498 -3.93 -19.90 -15.29
N GLY A 499 -2.63 -19.71 -15.52
CA GLY A 499 -1.75 -18.87 -14.72
C GLY A 499 -0.89 -19.69 -13.76
N THR A 500 0.03 -19.03 -13.04
CA THR A 500 1.10 -19.67 -12.25
C THR A 500 0.60 -20.76 -11.30
N LEU A 501 -0.55 -20.57 -10.63
CA LEU A 501 -1.04 -21.55 -9.65
C LEU A 501 -1.73 -22.77 -10.27
N GLN A 502 -1.92 -22.83 -11.59
CA GLN A 502 -2.49 -23.99 -12.29
C GLN A 502 -1.77 -25.30 -11.93
N ASP A 503 -0.44 -25.25 -11.84
CA ASP A 503 0.40 -26.39 -11.49
C ASP A 503 0.41 -26.72 -9.99
N LYS A 504 -0.40 -26.01 -9.20
CA LYS A 504 -0.68 -26.30 -7.79
C LYS A 504 -2.17 -26.59 -7.54
N VAL A 505 -2.96 -26.83 -8.58
CA VAL A 505 -4.37 -27.23 -8.44
C VAL A 505 -4.52 -28.75 -8.44
N ILE A 506 -5.31 -29.28 -7.50
CA ILE A 506 -5.91 -30.61 -7.56
C ILE A 506 -7.38 -30.48 -7.98
N TYR A 507 -7.84 -31.37 -8.86
CA TYR A 507 -9.25 -31.47 -9.24
C TYR A 507 -9.97 -32.47 -8.33
N GLN A 508 -11.09 -32.07 -7.73
CA GLN A 508 -11.83 -32.94 -6.82
C GLN A 508 -12.34 -34.21 -7.52
N SER A 509 -11.96 -35.39 -7.01
CA SER A 509 -12.48 -36.67 -7.49
C SER A 509 -13.89 -36.95 -6.96
N LEU A 510 -14.72 -37.62 -7.78
CA LEU A 510 -16.04 -38.10 -7.36
C LEU A 510 -15.91 -39.05 -6.17
N GLY A 511 -16.62 -38.77 -5.07
CA GLY A 511 -16.61 -39.59 -3.85
C GLY A 511 -15.49 -39.27 -2.85
N ALA A 512 -14.66 -38.25 -3.09
CA ALA A 512 -13.67 -37.80 -2.12
C ALA A 512 -14.35 -37.29 -0.84
N GLN A 513 -13.97 -37.86 0.32
CA GLN A 513 -14.50 -37.45 1.63
C GLN A 513 -13.86 -36.17 2.17
N GLN A 514 -12.68 -35.78 1.67
CA GLN A 514 -11.99 -34.58 2.12
C GLN A 514 -12.53 -33.32 1.42
N PRO A 515 -12.80 -32.24 2.17
CA PRO A 515 -13.24 -30.97 1.60
C PRO A 515 -12.14 -30.33 0.76
N CYS A 516 -12.51 -29.68 -0.36
CA CYS A 516 -11.56 -28.94 -1.19
C CYS A 516 -10.91 -27.80 -0.40
N THR A 517 -9.59 -27.77 -0.38
CA THR A 517 -8.80 -26.69 0.22
C THR A 517 -8.68 -25.50 -0.74
N GLN A 518 -8.83 -24.29 -0.19
CA GLN A 518 -8.56 -23.06 -0.94
C GLN A 518 -7.05 -22.76 -0.94
N PHE A 519 -6.62 -21.94 -1.90
CA PHE A 519 -5.29 -21.38 -1.88
C PHE A 519 -5.08 -20.48 -0.64
N VAL A 520 -4.00 -20.70 0.08
CA VAL A 520 -3.59 -19.89 1.25
C VAL A 520 -2.13 -19.48 1.08
N LEU A 521 -1.82 -18.22 1.39
CA LEU A 521 -0.44 -17.71 1.39
C LEU A 521 0.43 -18.50 2.36
N ASN A 522 1.58 -18.97 1.87
CA ASN A 522 2.58 -19.67 2.67
C ASN A 522 3.96 -19.46 2.03
N SER A 523 4.83 -18.69 2.67
CA SER A 523 6.15 -18.32 2.13
C SER A 523 7.12 -19.49 1.97
N ALA A 524 6.88 -20.63 2.63
CA ALA A 524 7.71 -21.82 2.50
C ALA A 524 7.38 -22.66 1.25
N GLU A 525 6.26 -22.39 0.60
CA GLU A 525 5.77 -23.12 -0.56
C GLU A 525 6.23 -22.48 -1.88
N MET A 526 6.38 -23.28 -2.94
CA MET A 526 6.59 -22.77 -4.30
C MET A 526 5.49 -21.76 -4.66
N PHE A 527 5.89 -20.61 -5.21
CA PHE A 527 5.04 -19.44 -5.49
C PHE A 527 4.44 -18.75 -4.26
N SER A 528 4.91 -19.09 -3.05
CA SER A 528 4.40 -18.55 -1.78
C SER A 528 2.91 -18.83 -1.51
N VAL A 529 2.35 -19.89 -2.10
CA VAL A 529 0.94 -20.30 -1.94
C VAL A 529 0.87 -21.81 -1.77
N THR A 530 -0.01 -22.30 -0.91
CA THR A 530 -0.30 -23.73 -0.72
C THR A 530 -0.95 -24.38 -1.96
N GLN A 531 -1.15 -25.70 -1.94
CA GLN A 531 -1.92 -26.41 -2.96
C GLN A 531 -3.42 -26.07 -2.85
N GLY A 532 -4.04 -25.74 -3.99
CA GLY A 532 -5.47 -25.44 -4.07
C GLY A 532 -6.27 -26.59 -4.68
N CYS A 533 -7.58 -26.55 -4.50
CA CYS A 533 -8.51 -27.55 -5.01
C CYS A 533 -9.63 -26.88 -5.82
N LEU A 534 -9.94 -27.42 -7.01
CA LEU A 534 -11.11 -27.04 -7.79
C LEU A 534 -12.28 -27.99 -7.45
N PRO A 535 -13.34 -27.51 -6.77
CA PRO A 535 -14.54 -28.31 -6.54
C PRO A 535 -15.27 -28.60 -7.85
N MET A 536 -15.85 -29.80 -8.00
CA MET A 536 -16.62 -30.13 -9.21
C MET A 536 -17.91 -29.30 -9.34
N SER A 537 -18.49 -28.86 -8.22
CA SER A 537 -19.60 -27.90 -8.24
C SER A 537 -19.19 -26.57 -8.87
N ARG A 538 -18.01 -26.06 -8.53
CA ARG A 538 -17.48 -24.83 -9.11
C ARG A 538 -17.14 -24.99 -10.59
N TRP A 539 -16.63 -26.15 -10.98
CA TRP A 539 -16.42 -26.50 -12.39
C TRP A 539 -17.74 -26.53 -13.18
N ASP A 540 -18.82 -27.05 -12.59
CA ASP A 540 -20.16 -27.01 -13.17
C ASP A 540 -20.65 -25.56 -13.38
N GLU A 541 -20.52 -24.70 -12.36
CA GLU A 541 -20.90 -23.28 -12.43
C GLU A 541 -20.16 -22.53 -13.56
N LEU A 542 -18.84 -22.72 -13.66
CA LEU A 542 -18.00 -22.13 -14.69
C LEU A 542 -18.48 -22.54 -16.09
N ASN A 543 -18.71 -23.83 -16.32
CA ASN A 543 -19.16 -24.34 -17.62
C ASN A 543 -20.57 -23.86 -17.99
N ILE A 544 -21.48 -23.76 -17.01
CA ILE A 544 -22.81 -23.16 -17.22
C ILE A 544 -22.66 -21.70 -17.66
N PHE A 545 -21.78 -20.95 -17.00
CA PHE A 545 -21.50 -19.57 -17.35
C PHE A 545 -20.89 -19.44 -18.75
N PHE A 546 -19.89 -20.24 -19.10
CA PHE A 546 -19.26 -20.21 -20.43
C PHE A 546 -20.23 -20.57 -21.55
N LYS A 547 -21.12 -21.55 -21.31
CA LYS A 547 -22.21 -21.88 -22.24
C LYS A 547 -23.15 -20.68 -22.42
N LYS A 548 -23.51 -19.99 -21.32
CA LYS A 548 -24.39 -18.80 -21.35
C LYS A 548 -23.73 -17.61 -22.07
N SER A 549 -22.42 -17.44 -21.93
CA SER A 549 -21.64 -16.37 -22.55
C SER A 549 -21.19 -16.68 -23.98
N ARG A 550 -21.27 -17.94 -24.41
CA ARG A 550 -20.76 -18.48 -25.68
C ARG A 550 -19.24 -18.36 -25.81
N ALA A 551 -18.52 -18.38 -24.69
CA ALA A 551 -17.07 -18.40 -24.68
C ALA A 551 -16.52 -19.73 -25.20
N LYS A 552 -15.36 -19.69 -25.87
CA LYS A 552 -14.57 -20.89 -26.18
C LYS A 552 -13.50 -21.06 -25.10
N VAL A 553 -13.55 -22.15 -24.37
CA VAL A 553 -12.74 -22.34 -23.16
C VAL A 553 -11.50 -23.16 -23.45
N ILE A 554 -10.33 -22.66 -23.06
CA ILE A 554 -9.09 -23.43 -22.97
C ILE A 554 -8.81 -23.63 -21.49
N PHE A 555 -8.61 -24.86 -21.04
CA PHE A 555 -8.31 -25.13 -19.63
C PHE A 555 -6.89 -25.68 -19.50
N GLY A 556 -6.10 -25.04 -18.66
CA GLY A 556 -4.76 -25.50 -18.36
C GLY A 556 -4.72 -26.54 -17.25
N LEU A 557 -3.98 -27.61 -17.49
CA LEU A 557 -3.83 -28.77 -16.63
C LEU A 557 -2.55 -28.68 -15.80
N ASN A 558 -2.58 -29.23 -14.58
CA ASN A 558 -1.42 -29.31 -13.70
C ASN A 558 -0.40 -30.32 -14.25
N ALA A 559 0.74 -29.83 -14.73
CA ALA A 559 1.84 -30.62 -15.28
C ALA A 559 2.87 -31.06 -14.23
N LEU A 560 2.83 -30.50 -13.01
CA LEU A 560 3.72 -30.87 -11.90
C LEU A 560 3.22 -32.06 -11.08
N SER A 561 2.00 -32.54 -11.34
CA SER A 561 1.44 -33.70 -10.63
C SER A 561 2.35 -34.94 -10.76
N GLY A 562 2.77 -35.48 -9.60
CA GLY A 562 3.61 -36.68 -9.50
C GLY A 562 5.12 -36.46 -9.72
N ARG A 563 5.57 -35.22 -9.95
CA ARG A 563 6.99 -34.89 -10.14
C ARG A 563 7.70 -34.59 -8.83
N THR A 564 9.01 -34.79 -8.83
CA THR A 564 9.90 -34.29 -7.78
C THR A 564 10.59 -33.03 -8.28
N ILE A 565 10.57 -31.96 -7.48
CA ILE A 565 11.21 -30.68 -7.81
C ILE A 565 12.57 -30.63 -7.11
N GLY A 566 13.64 -30.51 -7.90
CA GLY A 566 15.01 -30.33 -7.42
C GLY A 566 15.25 -28.94 -6.83
N SER A 567 16.35 -28.78 -6.11
CA SER A 567 16.73 -27.49 -5.50
C SER A 567 17.03 -26.39 -6.51
N ASP A 568 17.36 -26.76 -7.75
CA ASP A 568 17.57 -25.87 -8.89
C ASP A 568 16.26 -25.54 -9.65
N GLY A 569 15.12 -26.04 -9.17
CA GLY A 569 13.82 -25.90 -9.83
C GLY A 569 13.54 -26.97 -10.91
N SER A 570 14.48 -27.86 -11.22
CA SER A 570 14.24 -28.91 -12.21
C SER A 570 13.18 -29.91 -11.73
N ALA A 571 12.12 -30.11 -12.50
CA ALA A 571 11.02 -31.00 -12.18
C ALA A 571 11.17 -32.33 -12.93
N VAL A 572 11.65 -33.36 -12.23
CA VAL A 572 11.98 -34.67 -12.79
C VAL A 572 10.88 -35.71 -12.54
N GLY A 573 10.85 -36.74 -13.39
CA GLY A 573 9.82 -37.80 -13.38
C GLY A 573 8.82 -37.66 -14.53
N ALA A 574 7.93 -38.65 -14.66
CA ALA A 574 6.83 -38.60 -15.63
C ALA A 574 5.63 -37.86 -15.04
N TRP A 575 4.86 -37.18 -15.89
CA TRP A 575 3.60 -36.54 -15.46
C TRP A 575 2.56 -37.59 -15.04
N ASN A 576 2.04 -37.47 -13.80
CA ASN A 576 0.91 -38.28 -13.36
C ASN A 576 -0.41 -37.68 -13.86
N SER A 577 -0.91 -38.23 -14.96
CA SER A 577 -2.11 -37.76 -15.64
C SER A 577 -3.44 -38.13 -14.96
N SER A 578 -3.43 -38.97 -13.94
CA SER A 578 -4.66 -39.59 -13.39
C SER A 578 -5.71 -38.56 -12.93
N ASN A 579 -5.27 -37.47 -12.28
CA ASN A 579 -6.17 -36.42 -11.81
C ASN A 579 -6.76 -35.60 -12.96
N ALA A 580 -5.93 -35.24 -13.94
CA ALA A 580 -6.36 -34.54 -15.16
C ALA A 580 -7.32 -35.39 -16.00
N GLU A 581 -7.02 -36.68 -16.17
CA GLU A 581 -7.89 -37.61 -16.89
C GLU A 581 -9.28 -37.70 -16.25
N SER A 582 -9.34 -37.77 -14.91
CA SER A 582 -10.60 -37.76 -14.16
C SER A 582 -11.43 -36.49 -14.44
N LEU A 583 -10.80 -35.31 -14.42
CA LEU A 583 -11.46 -34.04 -14.77
C LEU A 583 -11.98 -34.05 -16.21
N ILE A 584 -11.17 -34.51 -17.17
CA ILE A 584 -11.56 -34.56 -18.58
C ILE A 584 -12.76 -35.50 -18.76
N ARG A 585 -12.75 -36.68 -18.12
CA ARG A 585 -13.88 -37.63 -18.13
C ARG A 585 -15.14 -37.02 -17.51
N TYR A 586 -15.01 -36.36 -16.35
CA TYR A 586 -16.13 -35.67 -15.70
C TYR A 586 -16.75 -34.61 -16.63
N THR A 587 -15.90 -33.80 -17.27
CA THR A 587 -16.29 -32.75 -18.21
C THR A 587 -17.09 -33.31 -19.39
N VAL A 588 -16.59 -34.39 -19.99
CA VAL A 588 -17.27 -35.08 -21.10
C VAL A 588 -18.58 -35.72 -20.65
N ASN A 589 -18.61 -36.38 -19.49
CA ASN A 589 -19.80 -37.01 -18.94
C ASN A 589 -20.92 -36.00 -18.63
N LYS A 590 -20.56 -34.77 -18.24
CA LYS A 590 -21.50 -33.65 -18.04
C LYS A 590 -21.95 -32.99 -19.35
N GLY A 591 -21.34 -33.35 -20.48
CA GLY A 591 -21.64 -32.75 -21.79
C GLY A 591 -21.13 -31.33 -21.93
N TYR A 592 -20.11 -30.94 -21.15
CA TYR A 592 -19.45 -29.65 -21.30
C TYR A 592 -18.47 -29.66 -22.47
N SER A 593 -18.32 -28.51 -23.11
CA SER A 593 -17.45 -28.35 -24.28
C SER A 593 -16.22 -27.55 -23.91
N ILE A 594 -15.04 -28.13 -24.12
CA ILE A 594 -13.75 -27.49 -23.97
C ILE A 594 -13.11 -27.36 -25.36
N HIS A 595 -12.63 -26.16 -25.69
CA HIS A 595 -12.00 -25.87 -26.97
C HIS A 595 -10.58 -26.44 -27.04
N GLY A 596 -9.87 -26.44 -25.91
CA GLY A 596 -8.56 -27.07 -25.80
C GLY A 596 -8.08 -27.31 -24.38
N TRP A 597 -7.16 -28.25 -24.24
CA TRP A 597 -6.46 -28.57 -23.00
C TRP A 597 -5.00 -28.16 -23.17
N GLU A 598 -4.56 -27.23 -22.32
CA GLU A 598 -3.15 -26.83 -22.24
C GLU A 598 -2.49 -27.61 -21.11
N LEU A 599 -1.26 -28.09 -21.30
CA LEU A 599 -0.50 -28.72 -20.24
C LEU A 599 0.43 -27.67 -19.62
N GLY A 600 0.45 -27.53 -18.29
CA GLY A 600 1.41 -26.69 -17.55
C GLY A 600 1.29 -25.18 -17.76
N ASN A 601 2.03 -24.43 -16.94
CA ASN A 601 2.21 -22.99 -17.05
C ASN A 601 3.66 -22.61 -16.71
N GLU A 602 4.38 -22.01 -17.65
CA GLU A 602 5.71 -21.44 -17.48
C GLU A 602 6.78 -22.43 -16.98
N LEU A 603 6.72 -23.65 -17.51
CA LEU A 603 7.68 -24.73 -17.21
C LEU A 603 8.77 -24.91 -18.27
N SER A 604 8.71 -24.16 -19.39
CA SER A 604 9.68 -24.25 -20.48
C SER A 604 10.95 -23.46 -20.21
N GLY A 605 12.09 -23.94 -20.73
CA GLY A 605 13.39 -23.27 -20.59
C GLY A 605 13.79 -23.15 -19.12
N ASN A 606 14.06 -21.93 -18.66
CA ASN A 606 14.40 -21.66 -17.26
C ASN A 606 13.20 -21.74 -16.30
N GLY A 607 11.97 -21.72 -16.84
CA GLY A 607 10.73 -21.75 -16.07
C GLY A 607 10.54 -20.60 -15.07
N ILE A 608 9.40 -20.59 -14.36
CA ILE A 608 9.22 -19.81 -13.13
C ILE A 608 8.98 -20.81 -11.98
N GLY A 609 9.88 -20.87 -11.01
CA GLY A 609 9.77 -21.75 -9.83
C GLY A 609 10.05 -23.22 -10.12
N ALA A 610 9.64 -23.73 -11.28
CA ALA A 610 9.96 -25.06 -11.77
C ALA A 610 10.21 -25.07 -13.29
N SER A 611 11.02 -26.02 -13.76
CA SER A 611 11.26 -26.24 -15.20
C SER A 611 11.22 -27.72 -15.55
N VAL A 612 10.75 -28.04 -16.75
CA VAL A 612 10.70 -29.41 -17.28
C VAL A 612 11.50 -29.45 -18.58
N ALA A 613 12.39 -30.43 -18.70
CA ALA A 613 13.18 -30.62 -19.93
C ALA A 613 12.27 -30.90 -21.14
N ALA A 614 12.65 -30.38 -22.31
CA ALA A 614 11.82 -30.42 -23.51
C ALA A 614 11.43 -31.85 -23.93
N ASP A 615 12.36 -32.79 -23.84
CA ASP A 615 12.16 -34.21 -24.14
C ASP A 615 11.13 -34.89 -23.22
N GLN A 616 11.20 -34.62 -21.91
CA GLN A 616 10.22 -35.11 -20.95
C GLN A 616 8.85 -34.45 -21.20
N TYR A 617 8.83 -33.14 -21.47
CA TYR A 617 7.59 -32.42 -21.73
C TYR A 617 6.89 -32.91 -23.01
N VAL A 618 7.64 -33.26 -24.06
CA VAL A 618 7.11 -33.93 -25.26
C VAL A 618 6.37 -35.22 -24.87
N SER A 619 6.97 -36.04 -24.00
CA SER A 619 6.38 -37.30 -23.54
C SER A 619 5.06 -37.08 -22.79
N ASP A 620 4.98 -36.00 -22.02
CA ASP A 620 3.76 -35.65 -21.30
C ASP A 620 2.66 -35.13 -22.23
N VAL A 621 3.01 -34.30 -23.22
CA VAL A 621 2.08 -33.83 -24.26
C VAL A 621 1.56 -35.00 -25.10
N ASN A 622 2.41 -35.97 -25.45
CA ASN A 622 2.00 -37.21 -26.10
C ASN A 622 0.97 -37.98 -25.25
N SER A 623 1.20 -38.03 -23.94
CA SER A 623 0.28 -38.68 -22.99
C SER A 623 -1.07 -37.94 -22.93
N LEU A 624 -1.07 -36.60 -22.88
CA LEU A 624 -2.28 -35.79 -22.93
C LEU A 624 -3.03 -35.98 -24.27
N GLN A 625 -2.32 -35.99 -25.40
CA GLN A 625 -2.93 -36.25 -26.70
C GLN A 625 -3.61 -37.63 -26.72
N ASN A 626 -2.97 -38.67 -26.21
CA ASN A 626 -3.58 -40.00 -26.14
C ASN A 626 -4.85 -40.00 -25.27
N ILE A 627 -4.83 -39.31 -24.13
CA ILE A 627 -6.02 -39.15 -23.28
C ILE A 627 -7.15 -38.45 -24.03
N VAL A 628 -6.86 -37.34 -24.71
CA VAL A 628 -7.85 -36.60 -25.50
C VAL A 628 -8.41 -37.46 -26.63
N GLN A 629 -7.56 -38.15 -27.39
CA GLN A 629 -8.02 -39.03 -28.47
C GLN A 629 -8.90 -40.17 -27.97
N ASN A 630 -8.57 -40.75 -26.82
CA ASN A 630 -9.30 -41.87 -26.23
C ASN A 630 -10.64 -41.45 -25.64
N ILE A 631 -10.68 -40.41 -24.81
CA ILE A 631 -11.91 -39.95 -24.16
C ILE A 631 -12.87 -39.37 -25.20
N TYR A 632 -12.37 -38.57 -26.15
CA TYR A 632 -13.18 -37.93 -27.18
C TYR A 632 -13.33 -38.78 -28.45
N ARG A 633 -13.10 -40.09 -28.40
CA ARG A 633 -13.11 -40.98 -29.58
C ARG A 633 -14.41 -40.91 -30.41
N SER A 634 -15.54 -40.71 -29.75
CA SER A 634 -16.87 -40.62 -30.38
C SER A 634 -17.27 -39.21 -30.81
N PHE A 635 -16.46 -38.20 -30.49
CA PHE A 635 -16.75 -36.80 -30.81
C PHE A 635 -16.17 -36.44 -32.18
N ARG A 636 -17.00 -35.80 -33.01
CA ARG A 636 -16.61 -35.34 -34.35
C ARG A 636 -15.50 -34.29 -34.29
N VAL A 637 -15.58 -33.38 -33.34
CA VAL A 637 -14.57 -32.34 -33.08
C VAL A 637 -13.99 -32.62 -31.72
N LYS A 638 -12.67 -32.77 -31.67
CA LYS A 638 -11.91 -33.01 -30.44
C LYS A 638 -11.28 -31.70 -29.96
N PRO A 639 -11.13 -31.48 -28.65
CA PRO A 639 -10.38 -30.35 -28.13
C PRO A 639 -8.94 -30.35 -28.65
N LEU A 640 -8.37 -29.17 -28.82
CA LEU A 640 -6.94 -29.00 -29.14
C LEU A 640 -6.07 -29.37 -27.93
N VAL A 641 -4.87 -29.88 -28.19
CA VAL A 641 -3.78 -30.00 -27.21
C VAL A 641 -2.80 -28.85 -27.43
N LEU A 642 -2.55 -28.10 -26.35
CA LEU A 642 -1.72 -26.90 -26.33
C LEU A 642 -0.57 -27.04 -25.33
N GLY A 643 0.50 -26.30 -25.59
CA GLY A 643 1.64 -26.15 -24.69
C GLY A 643 2.81 -25.42 -25.36
N PRO A 644 3.87 -25.06 -24.63
CA PRO A 644 4.07 -25.31 -23.21
C PRO A 644 3.52 -24.23 -22.27
N GLY A 645 2.93 -23.16 -22.80
CA GLY A 645 2.41 -22.05 -21.99
C GLY A 645 3.50 -21.35 -21.19
N GLY A 646 4.69 -21.12 -21.78
CA GLY A 646 5.82 -20.51 -21.08
C GLY A 646 6.56 -19.44 -21.89
N PHE A 647 7.61 -18.87 -21.30
CA PHE A 647 8.44 -17.90 -22.01
C PHE A 647 9.19 -18.55 -23.18
N PHE A 648 9.29 -17.82 -24.28
CA PHE A 648 9.93 -18.32 -25.49
C PHE A 648 11.45 -18.45 -25.28
N ASP A 649 11.93 -19.69 -25.24
CA ASP A 649 13.34 -20.05 -25.35
C ASP A 649 13.57 -20.78 -26.67
N VAL A 650 14.50 -20.27 -27.49
CA VAL A 650 14.68 -20.76 -28.86
C VAL A 650 15.10 -22.23 -28.92
N ASN A 651 15.98 -22.67 -28.02
CA ASN A 651 16.52 -24.03 -28.05
C ASN A 651 15.47 -25.01 -27.54
N TRP A 652 14.83 -24.67 -26.42
CA TRP A 652 13.77 -25.48 -25.82
C TRP A 652 12.58 -25.63 -26.77
N PHE A 653 12.11 -24.53 -27.39
CA PHE A 653 10.99 -24.58 -28.35
C PHE A 653 11.35 -25.33 -29.62
N THR A 654 12.60 -25.21 -30.12
CA THR A 654 13.02 -25.98 -31.30
C THR A 654 12.94 -27.47 -31.00
N GLU A 655 13.53 -27.92 -29.89
CA GLU A 655 13.49 -29.33 -29.50
C GLU A 655 12.06 -29.83 -29.24
N PHE A 656 11.24 -29.04 -28.55
CA PHE A 656 9.84 -29.38 -28.24
C PHE A 656 8.99 -29.54 -29.51
N ILE A 657 9.12 -28.61 -30.46
CA ILE A 657 8.35 -28.66 -31.72
C ILE A 657 8.82 -29.82 -32.60
N ASP A 658 10.13 -30.03 -32.74
CA ASP A 658 10.68 -31.08 -33.59
C ASP A 658 10.28 -32.50 -33.09
N LYS A 659 10.05 -32.66 -31.79
CA LYS A 659 9.76 -33.96 -31.17
C LYS A 659 8.27 -34.23 -30.91
N THR A 660 7.39 -33.23 -30.92
CA THR A 660 5.95 -33.41 -30.64
C THR A 660 5.12 -33.94 -31.82
N ASN A 661 5.71 -34.15 -33.01
CA ASN A 661 5.15 -34.80 -34.22
C ASN A 661 3.66 -35.23 -34.15
N ASN A 662 2.75 -34.34 -34.56
CA ASN A 662 1.27 -34.49 -34.60
C ASN A 662 0.54 -34.56 -33.24
N SER A 663 1.24 -34.69 -32.12
CA SER A 663 0.62 -34.70 -30.80
C SER A 663 0.23 -33.31 -30.30
N LEU A 664 0.92 -32.26 -30.77
CA LEU A 664 0.66 -30.87 -30.41
C LEU A 664 -0.03 -30.11 -31.56
N GLN A 665 -1.20 -29.52 -31.32
CA GLN A 665 -1.87 -28.70 -32.34
C GLN A 665 -1.57 -27.21 -32.20
N VAL A 666 -1.24 -26.74 -30.99
CA VAL A 666 -0.92 -25.33 -30.73
C VAL A 666 0.32 -25.19 -29.86
N ALA A 667 1.30 -24.42 -30.34
CA ALA A 667 2.43 -23.94 -29.56
C ALA A 667 2.07 -22.61 -28.89
N THR A 668 1.98 -22.61 -27.56
CA THR A 668 1.69 -21.41 -26.75
C THR A 668 2.94 -20.82 -26.12
N HIS A 669 3.09 -19.49 -26.20
CA HIS A 669 4.14 -18.77 -25.47
C HIS A 669 3.58 -17.51 -24.79
N HIS A 670 4.31 -17.02 -23.77
CA HIS A 670 3.91 -15.89 -22.94
C HIS A 670 4.66 -14.60 -23.30
N ILE A 671 4.01 -13.44 -23.13
CA ILE A 671 4.59 -12.11 -23.41
C ILE A 671 4.47 -11.14 -22.23
N TYR A 672 5.61 -10.82 -21.63
CA TYR A 672 5.78 -9.78 -20.60
C TYR A 672 7.01 -8.92 -20.91
N ASN A 673 7.00 -8.27 -22.07
CA ASN A 673 8.16 -7.60 -22.67
C ASN A 673 8.37 -6.16 -22.20
N LEU A 674 7.55 -5.60 -21.30
CA LEU A 674 7.75 -4.25 -20.75
C LEU A 674 8.54 -4.25 -19.43
N GLY A 675 8.56 -5.39 -18.70
CA GLY A 675 9.22 -5.52 -17.40
C GLY A 675 8.23 -5.69 -16.23
N PRO A 676 8.64 -5.42 -14.98
CA PRO A 676 7.77 -5.56 -13.81
C PRO A 676 6.74 -4.43 -13.72
N GLY A 677 5.59 -4.70 -13.11
CA GLY A 677 4.56 -3.68 -12.85
C GLY A 677 5.00 -2.52 -11.96
N VAL A 678 6.11 -2.64 -11.21
CA VAL A 678 6.66 -1.53 -10.39
C VAL A 678 7.56 -0.59 -11.17
N ASP A 679 7.82 -0.87 -12.45
CA ASP A 679 8.68 -0.01 -13.26
C ASP A 679 7.97 1.32 -13.56
N ASP A 680 8.59 2.43 -13.14
CA ASP A 680 8.07 3.79 -13.35
C ASP A 680 8.26 4.28 -14.81
N HIS A 681 9.04 3.56 -15.62
CA HIS A 681 9.30 3.87 -17.03
C HIS A 681 8.42 3.08 -18.02
N LEU A 682 7.36 2.41 -17.55
CA LEU A 682 6.46 1.66 -18.44
C LEU A 682 5.86 2.55 -19.53
N VAL A 683 5.46 3.77 -19.21
CA VAL A 683 4.90 4.72 -20.20
C VAL A 683 5.93 5.08 -21.27
N ASP A 684 7.17 5.35 -20.87
CA ASP A 684 8.27 5.69 -21.81
C ASP A 684 8.50 4.54 -22.79
N LYS A 685 8.52 3.30 -22.29
CA LYS A 685 8.66 2.08 -23.10
C LYS A 685 7.48 1.84 -24.06
N ILE A 686 6.26 2.12 -23.60
CA ILE A 686 5.04 1.98 -24.41
C ILE A 686 5.00 3.00 -25.57
N LEU A 687 5.55 4.20 -25.37
CA LEU A 687 5.54 5.29 -26.35
C LEU A 687 6.83 5.40 -27.18
N ASP A 688 7.81 4.52 -26.95
CA ASP A 688 9.03 4.41 -27.73
C ASP A 688 8.90 3.35 -28.85
N PRO A 689 8.80 3.76 -30.13
CA PRO A 689 8.73 2.80 -31.23
C PRO A 689 9.94 1.86 -31.28
N SER A 690 11.13 2.33 -30.90
CA SER A 690 12.37 1.54 -30.94
C SER A 690 12.32 0.41 -29.91
N TYR A 691 11.73 0.68 -28.74
CA TYR A 691 11.50 -0.33 -27.71
C TYR A 691 10.48 -1.37 -28.17
N LEU A 692 9.36 -0.93 -28.73
CA LEU A 692 8.30 -1.80 -29.22
C LEU A 692 8.76 -2.74 -30.34
N ASP A 693 9.62 -2.26 -31.25
CA ASP A 693 10.17 -3.06 -32.35
C ASP A 693 10.90 -4.32 -31.87
N GLY A 694 11.55 -4.24 -30.70
CA GLY A 694 12.20 -5.39 -30.06
C GLY A 694 11.22 -6.51 -29.66
N GLY A 695 9.94 -6.19 -29.47
CA GLY A 695 8.89 -7.13 -29.08
C GLY A 695 8.50 -8.15 -30.15
N SER A 696 8.92 -7.94 -31.41
CA SER A 696 8.60 -8.83 -32.54
C SER A 696 9.40 -10.14 -32.58
N GLN A 697 10.53 -10.21 -31.86
CA GLN A 697 11.48 -11.33 -31.93
C GLN A 697 10.86 -12.69 -31.59
N PRO A 698 10.10 -12.86 -30.49
CA PRO A 698 9.47 -14.15 -30.18
C PRO A 698 8.52 -14.64 -31.27
N PHE A 699 7.71 -13.75 -31.85
CA PHE A 699 6.75 -14.13 -32.89
C PHE A 699 7.45 -14.57 -34.17
N SER A 700 8.44 -13.80 -34.63
CA SER A 700 9.19 -14.11 -35.86
C SER A 700 10.00 -15.41 -35.73
N ARG A 701 10.63 -15.64 -34.57
CA ARG A 701 11.41 -16.86 -34.31
C ARG A 701 10.53 -18.09 -34.17
N LEU A 702 9.42 -18.01 -33.44
CA LEU A 702 8.47 -19.14 -33.34
C LEU A 702 7.86 -19.47 -34.71
N GLN A 703 7.49 -18.46 -35.50
CA GLN A 703 7.04 -18.68 -36.88
C GLN A 703 8.11 -19.41 -37.71
N SER A 704 9.38 -19.04 -37.55
CA SER A 704 10.50 -19.66 -38.26
C SER A 704 10.66 -21.13 -37.87
N ILE A 705 10.61 -21.47 -36.58
CA ILE A 705 10.67 -22.84 -36.06
C ILE A 705 9.52 -23.69 -36.61
N LEU A 706 8.29 -23.17 -36.59
CA LEU A 706 7.12 -23.90 -37.12
C LEU A 706 7.22 -24.13 -38.63
N LYS A 707 7.71 -23.15 -39.38
CA LYS A 707 7.94 -23.30 -40.83
C LYS A 707 9.06 -24.29 -41.15
N SER A 708 10.14 -24.30 -40.37
CA SER A 708 11.30 -25.18 -40.62
C SER A 708 11.06 -26.63 -40.22
N SER A 709 10.26 -26.87 -39.16
CA SER A 709 9.92 -28.22 -38.70
C SER A 709 8.91 -28.93 -39.61
N GLY A 710 8.13 -28.18 -40.40
CA GLY A 710 7.10 -28.76 -41.28
C GLY A 710 5.88 -29.29 -40.53
N THR A 711 5.73 -28.96 -39.25
CA THR A 711 4.57 -29.35 -38.43
C THR A 711 3.29 -28.63 -38.86
N SER A 712 2.13 -29.22 -38.52
CA SER A 712 0.83 -28.55 -38.60
C SER A 712 0.49 -27.71 -37.37
N THR A 713 1.34 -27.72 -36.34
CA THR A 713 1.21 -26.91 -35.13
C THR A 713 1.13 -25.42 -35.47
N THR A 714 0.23 -24.70 -34.78
CA THR A 714 0.08 -23.24 -34.95
C THR A 714 0.57 -22.46 -33.73
N ALA A 715 1.01 -21.22 -33.93
CA ALA A 715 1.51 -20.36 -32.85
C ALA A 715 0.38 -19.55 -32.20
N TRP A 716 0.27 -19.58 -30.87
CA TRP A 716 -0.62 -18.74 -30.09
C TRP A 716 0.18 -18.00 -29.01
N VAL A 717 -0.23 -16.76 -28.70
CA VAL A 717 0.14 -16.14 -27.43
C VAL A 717 -0.87 -16.61 -26.40
N GLY A 718 -0.44 -17.50 -25.49
CA GLY A 718 -1.30 -18.14 -24.49
C GLY A 718 -1.59 -17.25 -23.28
N GLU A 719 -0.71 -16.29 -23.02
CA GLU A 719 -0.83 -15.31 -21.94
C GLU A 719 0.05 -14.09 -22.25
N ALA A 720 -0.48 -12.88 -22.04
CA ALA A 720 0.30 -11.66 -22.20
C ALA A 720 -0.26 -10.52 -21.38
N GLY A 721 0.52 -9.98 -20.44
CA GLY A 721 0.16 -8.80 -19.66
C GLY A 721 1.04 -7.59 -19.93
N GLY A 722 2.11 -7.75 -20.70
CA GLY A 722 3.13 -6.72 -20.99
C GLY A 722 4.01 -6.42 -19.80
N ALA A 723 3.41 -6.01 -18.67
CA ALA A 723 4.07 -5.86 -17.38
C ALA A 723 3.69 -7.00 -16.42
N TYR A 724 4.67 -7.73 -15.89
CA TYR A 724 4.43 -8.87 -14.99
C TYR A 724 4.17 -8.39 -13.54
N ASN A 725 3.85 -9.31 -12.61
CA ASN A 725 3.46 -9.02 -11.22
C ASN A 725 2.24 -8.09 -11.11
N SER A 726 1.11 -8.54 -11.69
CA SER A 726 -0.19 -7.86 -11.66
C SER A 726 -0.28 -6.51 -12.37
N GLY A 727 0.76 -6.07 -13.09
CA GLY A 727 0.76 -4.79 -13.82
C GLY A 727 0.79 -3.55 -12.92
N HIS A 728 0.68 -2.37 -13.53
CA HIS A 728 0.83 -1.07 -12.87
C HIS A 728 -0.50 -0.29 -12.92
N ASN A 729 -1.06 0.02 -11.75
CA ASN A 729 -2.30 0.80 -11.65
C ASN A 729 -2.16 2.19 -12.30
N LEU A 730 -3.18 2.64 -13.03
CA LEU A 730 -3.19 3.84 -13.86
C LEU A 730 -2.19 3.84 -15.03
N VAL A 731 -1.61 2.68 -15.34
CA VAL A 731 -0.86 2.46 -16.59
C VAL A 731 -1.48 1.29 -17.33
N THR A 732 -1.40 0.06 -16.79
CA THR A 732 -1.86 -1.16 -17.47
C THR A 732 -3.39 -1.32 -17.53
N ASN A 733 -4.13 -0.54 -16.72
CA ASN A 733 -5.60 -0.40 -16.76
C ASN A 733 -6.02 1.00 -17.26
N ALA A 734 -5.12 1.76 -17.86
CA ALA A 734 -5.37 3.10 -18.41
C ALA A 734 -5.20 3.13 -19.94
N PHE A 735 -5.57 4.26 -20.56
CA PHE A 735 -5.60 4.42 -22.02
C PHE A 735 -4.22 4.22 -22.66
N VAL A 736 -3.15 4.63 -21.99
CA VAL A 736 -1.77 4.44 -22.49
C VAL A 736 -1.47 2.98 -22.83
N PHE A 737 -2.04 2.00 -22.13
CA PHE A 737 -1.75 0.60 -22.42
C PHE A 737 -2.33 0.11 -23.76
N SER A 738 -3.34 0.81 -24.30
CA SER A 738 -3.94 0.47 -25.58
C SER A 738 -2.96 0.59 -26.73
N PHE A 739 -1.95 1.48 -26.62
CA PHE A 739 -0.87 1.58 -27.59
C PHE A 739 -0.08 0.28 -27.68
N TRP A 740 0.42 -0.22 -26.54
CA TRP A 740 1.17 -1.47 -26.49
C TRP A 740 0.30 -2.65 -26.91
N TYR A 741 -0.92 -2.76 -26.37
CA TYR A 741 -1.74 -3.94 -26.62
C TYR A 741 -2.10 -4.09 -28.10
N LEU A 742 -2.60 -3.03 -28.74
CA LEU A 742 -2.93 -3.07 -30.18
C LEU A 742 -1.69 -3.26 -31.04
N ASP A 743 -0.54 -2.74 -30.60
CA ASP A 743 0.72 -2.98 -31.30
C ASP A 743 1.14 -4.45 -31.24
N GLN A 744 1.00 -5.11 -30.09
CA GLN A 744 1.27 -6.54 -29.97
C GLN A 744 0.33 -7.39 -30.83
N LEU A 745 -0.95 -7.01 -30.94
CA LEU A 745 -1.90 -7.68 -31.84
C LEU A 745 -1.48 -7.53 -33.31
N GLY A 746 -1.05 -6.32 -33.71
CA GLY A 746 -0.51 -6.03 -35.04
C GLY A 746 0.75 -6.82 -35.37
N MET A 747 1.74 -6.81 -34.47
CA MET A 747 3.00 -7.54 -34.67
C MET A 747 2.79 -9.05 -34.71
N SER A 748 2.10 -9.63 -33.73
CA SER A 748 1.90 -11.08 -33.65
C SER A 748 1.12 -11.62 -34.86
N SER A 749 0.05 -10.93 -35.27
CA SER A 749 -0.72 -11.31 -36.46
C SER A 749 0.12 -11.29 -37.75
N SER A 750 1.02 -10.32 -37.89
CA SER A 750 1.96 -10.23 -39.03
C SER A 750 2.93 -11.41 -39.11
N TYR A 751 3.16 -12.10 -37.98
CA TYR A 751 3.96 -13.33 -37.91
C TYR A 751 3.10 -14.60 -37.79
N ASP A 752 1.86 -14.56 -38.28
CA ASP A 752 0.97 -15.71 -38.39
C ASP A 752 0.57 -16.38 -37.06
N THR A 753 0.67 -15.63 -35.94
CA THR A 753 0.08 -16.03 -34.66
C THR A 753 -1.45 -16.08 -34.80
N LYS A 754 -2.09 -17.17 -34.38
CA LYS A 754 -3.52 -17.41 -34.63
C LYS A 754 -4.46 -16.90 -33.55
N THR A 755 -3.96 -16.73 -32.32
CA THR A 755 -4.72 -16.25 -31.17
C THR A 755 -3.81 -15.48 -30.22
N TYR A 756 -4.34 -14.45 -29.57
CA TYR A 756 -3.63 -13.65 -28.58
C TYR A 756 -4.45 -13.51 -27.29
N CYS A 757 -4.01 -14.18 -26.23
CA CYS A 757 -4.66 -14.20 -24.93
C CYS A 757 -4.12 -13.11 -24.00
N ARG A 758 -4.95 -12.09 -23.73
CA ARG A 758 -4.63 -11.02 -22.78
C ARG A 758 -4.77 -11.49 -21.34
N GLN A 759 -3.69 -11.34 -20.58
CA GLN A 759 -3.69 -11.38 -19.12
C GLN A 759 -4.21 -10.03 -18.59
N THR A 760 -5.41 -9.93 -18.01
CA THR A 760 -6.49 -10.93 -17.87
C THR A 760 -7.82 -10.37 -18.40
N LEU A 761 -8.86 -11.19 -18.45
CA LEU A 761 -10.24 -10.68 -18.57
C LEU A 761 -10.60 -9.79 -17.37
N ILE A 762 -10.28 -10.24 -16.15
CA ILE A 762 -10.52 -9.54 -14.88
C ILE A 762 -9.49 -10.00 -13.84
N GLY A 763 -9.10 -9.09 -12.94
CA GLY A 763 -8.07 -9.32 -11.92
C GLY A 763 -6.70 -8.79 -12.34
N GLY A 764 -5.93 -8.28 -11.38
CA GLY A 764 -4.70 -7.54 -11.68
C GLY A 764 -4.99 -6.14 -12.23
N ASN A 765 -3.98 -5.27 -12.21
CA ASN A 765 -4.06 -3.94 -12.81
C ASN A 765 -4.04 -3.96 -14.35
N TYR A 766 -3.81 -5.11 -14.99
CA TYR A 766 -3.87 -5.26 -16.45
C TYR A 766 -5.20 -5.81 -16.96
N GLY A 767 -6.18 -6.06 -16.07
CA GLY A 767 -7.44 -6.68 -16.43
C GLY A 767 -8.22 -5.86 -17.45
N LEU A 768 -8.84 -6.52 -18.43
CA LEU A 768 -9.72 -5.86 -19.40
C LEU A 768 -10.96 -5.27 -18.73
N LEU A 769 -11.41 -5.87 -17.62
CA LEU A 769 -12.47 -5.38 -16.76
C LEU A 769 -11.91 -4.94 -15.42
N ASN A 770 -12.47 -3.86 -14.87
CA ASN A 770 -12.17 -3.41 -13.53
C ASN A 770 -12.63 -4.48 -12.51
N THR A 771 -11.73 -4.86 -11.61
CA THR A 771 -11.94 -5.96 -10.64
C THR A 771 -13.14 -5.75 -9.71
N THR A 772 -13.48 -4.50 -9.39
CA THR A 772 -14.56 -4.19 -8.43
C THR A 772 -15.89 -3.90 -9.14
N THR A 773 -15.86 -3.12 -10.22
CA THR A 773 -17.07 -2.63 -10.88
C THR A 773 -17.47 -3.46 -12.09
N PHE A 774 -16.59 -4.34 -12.57
CA PHE A 774 -16.71 -5.06 -13.85
C PHE A 774 -16.80 -4.15 -15.08
N ALA A 775 -16.63 -2.84 -14.90
CA ALA A 775 -16.64 -1.88 -16.00
C ALA A 775 -15.41 -2.11 -16.90
N PRO A 776 -15.56 -2.04 -18.23
CA PRO A 776 -14.42 -2.20 -19.13
C PRO A 776 -13.37 -1.10 -18.97
N ASN A 777 -12.12 -1.51 -18.85
CA ASN A 777 -10.95 -0.62 -18.98
C ASN A 777 -10.68 -0.30 -20.46
N PRO A 778 -9.87 0.72 -20.80
CA PRO A 778 -9.68 1.17 -22.18
C PRO A 778 -9.31 0.06 -23.18
N ASP A 779 -8.43 -0.86 -22.78
CA ASP A 779 -7.97 -1.97 -23.62
C ASP A 779 -9.06 -2.94 -24.05
N TYR A 780 -10.14 -3.06 -23.26
CA TYR A 780 -11.29 -3.86 -23.64
C TYR A 780 -11.92 -3.32 -24.93
N TYR A 781 -12.09 -1.99 -25.02
CA TYR A 781 -12.67 -1.36 -26.19
C TYR A 781 -11.73 -1.45 -27.40
N SER A 782 -10.42 -1.32 -27.18
CA SER A 782 -9.39 -1.55 -28.18
C SER A 782 -9.46 -2.98 -28.76
N ALA A 783 -9.52 -4.00 -27.90
CA ALA A 783 -9.70 -5.39 -28.32
C ALA A 783 -11.05 -5.63 -29.01
N LEU A 784 -12.13 -5.00 -28.54
CA LEU A 784 -13.46 -5.18 -29.13
C LEU A 784 -13.55 -4.56 -30.53
N LEU A 785 -12.92 -3.39 -30.76
CA LEU A 785 -12.80 -2.81 -32.10
C LEU A 785 -11.96 -3.70 -33.01
N TRP A 786 -10.82 -4.19 -32.54
CA TRP A 786 -10.03 -5.17 -33.29
C TRP A 786 -10.89 -6.38 -33.68
N HIS A 787 -11.56 -6.99 -32.70
CA HIS A 787 -12.39 -8.18 -32.91
C HIS A 787 -13.50 -7.93 -33.93
N ARG A 788 -14.09 -6.73 -33.95
CA ARG A 788 -15.18 -6.40 -34.88
C ARG A 788 -14.68 -6.06 -36.27
N LEU A 789 -13.55 -5.37 -36.41
CA LEU A 789 -13.14 -4.73 -37.67
C LEU A 789 -12.03 -5.47 -38.42
N MET A 790 -11.05 -6.04 -37.69
CA MET A 790 -9.86 -6.66 -38.27
C MET A 790 -10.18 -8.10 -38.68
N GLY A 791 -10.12 -8.39 -39.98
CA GLY A 791 -10.41 -9.73 -40.51
C GLY A 791 -9.21 -10.68 -40.47
N ARG A 792 -9.43 -11.89 -40.99
CA ARG A 792 -8.50 -13.01 -40.81
C ARG A 792 -7.21 -12.90 -41.61
N ASN A 793 -7.27 -12.34 -42.81
CA ASN A 793 -6.12 -12.25 -43.69
C ASN A 793 -5.35 -10.95 -43.38
N VAL A 794 -4.11 -11.11 -42.93
CA VAL A 794 -3.19 -10.01 -42.60
C VAL A 794 -2.50 -9.56 -43.88
N LEU A 795 -2.40 -8.25 -44.08
CA LEU A 795 -1.75 -7.63 -45.24
C LEU A 795 -0.42 -7.01 -44.82
N SER A 796 0.55 -7.02 -45.74
CA SER A 796 1.83 -6.35 -45.50
C SER A 796 1.64 -4.84 -45.52
N THR A 797 2.14 -4.18 -44.48
CA THR A 797 2.10 -2.73 -44.32
C THR A 797 3.47 -2.14 -44.10
N SER A 798 3.66 -0.92 -44.60
CA SER A 798 4.77 -0.05 -44.20
C SER A 798 4.28 1.39 -44.13
N PHE A 799 4.97 2.23 -43.38
CA PHE A 799 4.61 3.63 -43.22
C PHE A 799 5.79 4.52 -43.59
N SER A 800 5.53 5.57 -44.37
CA SER A 800 6.50 6.61 -44.71
C SER A 800 6.08 7.95 -44.13
N GLY A 801 7.01 8.70 -43.55
CA GLY A 801 6.78 10.05 -43.00
C GLY A 801 7.45 10.23 -41.64
N THR A 802 6.93 9.56 -40.62
CA THR A 802 7.47 9.53 -39.25
C THR A 802 7.55 8.11 -38.73
N ASN A 803 8.52 7.82 -37.84
CA ASN A 803 8.63 6.54 -37.15
C ASN A 803 7.72 6.42 -35.91
N LYS A 804 6.99 7.48 -35.57
CA LYS A 804 6.03 7.51 -34.44
C LYS A 804 4.65 6.99 -34.80
N ILE A 805 4.39 6.67 -36.07
CA ILE A 805 3.16 6.01 -36.51
C ILE A 805 3.42 4.53 -36.72
N ARG A 806 2.60 3.69 -36.10
CA ARG A 806 2.56 2.24 -36.33
C ARG A 806 1.29 1.91 -37.11
N ALA A 807 1.41 1.07 -38.13
CA ALA A 807 0.35 0.83 -39.10
C ALA A 807 0.19 -0.65 -39.43
N TYR A 808 -1.03 -1.17 -39.29
CA TYR A 808 -1.39 -2.56 -39.58
C TYR A 808 -2.62 -2.60 -40.47
N ALA A 809 -2.67 -3.54 -41.42
CA ALA A 809 -3.79 -3.68 -42.35
C ALA A 809 -4.24 -5.13 -42.47
N HIS A 810 -5.54 -5.34 -42.42
CA HIS A 810 -6.17 -6.63 -42.62
C HIS A 810 -7.25 -6.51 -43.69
N CYS A 811 -7.62 -7.64 -44.29
CA CYS A 811 -8.92 -7.70 -44.95
C CYS A 811 -10.02 -7.40 -43.92
N SER A 812 -11.08 -6.70 -44.33
CA SER A 812 -12.15 -6.33 -43.41
C SER A 812 -12.94 -7.57 -42.93
N LYS A 813 -13.32 -7.58 -41.64
CA LYS A 813 -14.18 -8.63 -41.08
C LYS A 813 -15.66 -8.41 -41.37
N ILE A 814 -16.09 -7.15 -41.45
CA ILE A 814 -17.50 -6.77 -41.54
C ILE A 814 -18.05 -6.68 -42.96
N SER A 815 -17.20 -6.42 -43.94
CA SER A 815 -17.61 -6.31 -45.34
C SER A 815 -16.43 -6.54 -46.28
N ALA A 816 -16.68 -6.50 -47.59
CA ALA A 816 -15.60 -6.50 -48.56
C ALA A 816 -14.75 -5.23 -48.41
N GLY A 817 -13.43 -5.37 -48.49
CA GLY A 817 -12.51 -4.25 -48.37
C GLY A 817 -11.36 -4.53 -47.41
N ILE A 818 -10.78 -3.44 -46.89
CA ILE A 818 -9.67 -3.50 -45.93
C ILE A 818 -10.00 -2.71 -44.66
N THR A 819 -9.36 -3.09 -43.55
CA THR A 819 -9.35 -2.36 -42.29
C THR A 819 -7.92 -1.99 -41.94
N LEU A 820 -7.70 -0.73 -41.55
CA LEU A 820 -6.43 -0.20 -41.07
C LEU A 820 -6.50 0.09 -39.59
N LEU A 821 -5.38 -0.13 -38.91
CA LEU A 821 -5.11 0.36 -37.58
C LEU A 821 -3.90 1.29 -37.68
N LEU A 822 -4.07 2.53 -37.23
CA LEU A 822 -3.02 3.54 -37.13
C LEU A 822 -2.87 3.95 -35.67
N ILE A 823 -1.63 3.94 -35.18
CA ILE A 823 -1.28 4.24 -33.79
C ILE A 823 -0.27 5.38 -33.79
N ASN A 824 -0.62 6.53 -33.19
CA ASN A 824 0.30 7.66 -33.05
C ASN A 824 0.88 7.73 -31.65
N LEU A 825 2.19 7.49 -31.56
CA LEU A 825 2.97 7.53 -30.32
C LEU A 825 3.60 8.91 -30.07
N ASP A 826 3.34 9.91 -30.91
CA ASP A 826 3.82 11.28 -30.73
C ASP A 826 2.78 12.11 -29.97
N GLY A 827 3.23 12.88 -28.96
CA GLY A 827 2.40 13.77 -28.16
C GLY A 827 2.22 15.17 -28.75
N ASN A 828 3.01 15.53 -29.76
CA ASN A 828 3.07 16.90 -30.27
C ASN A 828 2.65 17.04 -31.75
N THR A 829 2.50 15.91 -32.45
CA THR A 829 2.31 15.91 -33.91
C THR A 829 0.96 15.29 -34.28
N THR A 830 0.17 16.03 -35.05
CA THR A 830 -0.97 15.44 -35.77
C THR A 830 -0.46 14.93 -37.11
N VAL A 831 -0.77 13.68 -37.46
CA VAL A 831 -0.32 13.09 -38.72
C VAL A 831 -1.50 12.99 -39.69
N GLN A 832 -1.36 13.61 -40.86
CA GLN A 832 -2.29 13.43 -41.97
C GLN A 832 -1.81 12.28 -42.85
N VAL A 833 -2.53 11.16 -42.81
CA VAL A 833 -2.13 9.90 -43.42
C VAL A 833 -2.88 9.68 -44.73
N GLY A 834 -2.13 9.60 -45.83
CA GLY A 834 -2.60 9.06 -47.10
C GLY A 834 -2.56 7.53 -47.12
N VAL A 835 -3.38 6.91 -47.96
CA VAL A 835 -3.43 5.45 -48.15
C VAL A 835 -2.99 5.10 -49.57
N SER A 836 -1.95 4.27 -49.69
CA SER A 836 -1.46 3.73 -50.96
C SER A 836 -1.63 2.22 -50.94
N VAL A 837 -2.31 1.66 -51.95
CA VAL A 837 -2.59 0.21 -52.03
C VAL A 837 -2.12 -0.33 -53.36
N GLU A 838 -1.19 -1.28 -53.30
CA GLU A 838 -0.75 -2.02 -54.47
C GLU A 838 -1.75 -3.13 -54.81
N ASN A 839 -2.00 -3.33 -56.11
CA ASN A 839 -2.88 -4.37 -56.64
C ASN A 839 -4.36 -4.21 -56.23
N ALA A 840 -4.84 -2.99 -56.02
CA ALA A 840 -6.25 -2.71 -55.74
C ALA A 840 -7.10 -2.57 -57.01
N THR A 841 -8.35 -3.06 -56.94
CA THR A 841 -9.43 -2.72 -57.87
C THR A 841 -10.47 -1.87 -57.14
N THR A 842 -10.84 -0.72 -57.68
CA THR A 842 -11.89 0.15 -57.15
C THR A 842 -13.19 -0.05 -57.91
N ASN A 843 -14.35 0.12 -57.26
CA ASN A 843 -15.64 0.04 -57.94
C ASN A 843 -15.81 1.24 -58.89
N GLY A 844 -15.49 1.01 -60.16
CA GLY A 844 -15.65 1.94 -61.27
C GLY A 844 -14.99 1.37 -62.53
N THR A 845 -15.79 0.97 -63.51
CA THR A 845 -15.35 0.50 -64.83
C THR A 845 -14.39 1.49 -65.49
N SER A 846 -13.13 1.08 -65.71
CA SER A 846 -12.39 1.25 -66.97
C SER A 846 -11.01 0.59 -66.86
N THR A 847 -10.79 -0.42 -67.68
CA THR A 847 -9.50 -0.98 -68.11
C THR A 847 -8.49 0.10 -68.44
N LEU A 848 -7.26 -0.01 -67.95
CA LEU A 848 -6.10 0.64 -68.59
C LEU A 848 -4.91 -0.32 -68.63
N GLN A 849 -4.42 -0.47 -69.86
CA GLN A 849 -3.32 -1.30 -70.31
C GLN A 849 -1.98 -0.92 -69.66
N GLN A 850 -1.11 -1.93 -69.55
CA GLN A 850 0.32 -1.80 -69.29
C GLN A 850 0.99 -0.86 -70.30
N THR A 851 1.84 0.05 -69.80
CA THR A 851 3.07 0.45 -70.50
C THR A 851 4.17 0.80 -69.50
N HIS A 852 5.33 0.18 -69.69
CA HIS A 852 6.62 0.50 -69.09
C HIS A 852 7.01 1.97 -69.26
N LEU A 853 7.61 2.62 -68.23
CA LEU A 853 8.83 3.45 -68.31
C LEU A 853 9.14 4.19 -66.97
N THR A 854 10.32 3.87 -66.41
CA THR A 854 11.33 4.73 -65.75
C THR A 854 10.98 5.75 -64.64
N ARG A 855 11.41 5.40 -63.41
CA ARG A 855 12.27 6.17 -62.48
C ARG A 855 12.22 7.72 -62.51
N ARG A 856 11.36 8.33 -61.67
CA ARG A 856 11.64 9.44 -60.71
C ARG A 856 10.34 10.16 -60.31
N THR A 857 10.12 10.24 -58.99
CA THR A 857 9.34 11.26 -58.27
C THR A 857 8.08 11.82 -58.94
N LYS A 858 6.90 11.36 -58.49
CA LYS A 858 5.73 12.21 -58.21
C LYS A 858 4.63 11.36 -57.55
N PHE A 859 4.10 11.87 -56.45
CA PHE A 859 2.90 11.38 -55.79
C PHE A 859 1.80 11.09 -56.84
N ALA A 860 1.30 9.86 -56.88
CA ALA A 860 0.06 9.56 -57.57
C ALA A 860 -1.10 10.18 -56.76
N ARG A 861 -1.44 11.43 -57.05
CA ARG A 861 -2.74 12.00 -56.67
C ARG A 861 -3.82 11.29 -57.47
N ILE A 862 -4.85 10.80 -56.77
CA ILE A 862 -6.10 10.35 -57.38
C ILE A 862 -6.67 11.54 -58.19
N PRO A 863 -7.04 11.37 -59.48
CA PRO A 863 -7.45 12.49 -60.32
C PRO A 863 -8.76 13.16 -59.85
N HIS A 864 -8.77 14.49 -59.94
CA HIS A 864 -9.76 15.42 -59.38
C HIS A 864 -11.15 15.44 -60.05
N HIS A 865 -11.52 14.40 -60.81
CA HIS A 865 -12.83 14.31 -61.45
C HIS A 865 -13.53 12.99 -61.13
N PHE A 866 -14.06 12.89 -59.91
CA PHE A 866 -15.04 11.87 -59.56
C PHE A 866 -16.33 12.54 -59.08
N LYS A 867 -17.44 12.17 -59.71
CA LYS A 867 -18.79 12.65 -59.38
C LYS A 867 -19.07 12.42 -57.88
N ILE A 868 -19.61 13.46 -57.25
CA ILE A 868 -20.07 13.48 -55.86
C ILE A 868 -21.19 12.43 -55.70
N GLY A 869 -20.85 11.31 -55.08
CA GLY A 869 -21.78 10.25 -54.71
C GLY A 869 -21.09 8.90 -54.44
N LYS A 870 -21.03 8.50 -53.15
CA LYS A 870 -20.86 7.12 -52.62
C LYS A 870 -19.49 6.53 -52.22
N ASN A 871 -18.37 7.26 -52.14
CA ASN A 871 -17.13 6.69 -51.58
C ASN A 871 -16.72 7.35 -50.24
N THR A 872 -17.30 6.87 -49.14
CA THR A 872 -16.91 7.22 -47.77
C THR A 872 -16.12 6.08 -47.14
N ARG A 873 -15.29 6.37 -46.15
CA ARG A 873 -14.71 5.38 -45.23
C ARG A 873 -15.25 5.61 -43.82
N GLU A 874 -15.17 4.57 -43.00
CA GLU A 874 -15.60 4.61 -41.61
C GLU A 874 -14.38 4.70 -40.70
N GLU A 875 -14.37 5.67 -39.79
CA GLU A 875 -13.26 5.90 -38.85
C GLU A 875 -13.71 5.79 -37.39
N TYR A 876 -12.85 5.19 -36.57
CA TYR A 876 -13.03 4.96 -35.14
C TYR A 876 -11.82 5.50 -34.40
N HIS A 877 -11.93 6.74 -33.94
CA HIS A 877 -10.87 7.46 -33.23
C HIS A 877 -10.97 7.19 -31.73
N LEU A 878 -9.97 6.52 -31.19
CA LEU A 878 -9.83 6.31 -29.75
C LEU A 878 -8.89 7.36 -29.17
N THR A 879 -9.36 8.04 -28.13
CA THR A 879 -8.57 9.02 -27.37
C THR A 879 -8.81 8.87 -25.88
N ALA A 880 -7.80 9.25 -25.08
CA ALA A 880 -7.97 9.44 -23.65
C ALA A 880 -8.91 10.61 -23.34
N LYS A 881 -9.64 10.50 -22.22
CA LYS A 881 -10.41 11.62 -21.67
C LYS A 881 -9.48 12.77 -21.31
N ASP A 882 -9.82 13.98 -21.76
CA ASP A 882 -9.07 15.20 -21.50
C ASP A 882 -7.60 15.16 -21.99
N GLY A 883 -7.25 14.20 -22.86
CA GLY A 883 -5.86 13.94 -23.28
C GLY A 883 -5.00 13.25 -22.23
N ASP A 884 -5.56 12.82 -21.09
CA ASP A 884 -4.83 12.18 -20.00
C ASP A 884 -4.58 10.69 -20.29
N LEU A 885 -3.34 10.36 -20.66
CA LEU A 885 -2.91 8.99 -20.93
C LEU A 885 -3.14 8.00 -19.78
N HIS A 886 -3.20 8.47 -18.53
CA HIS A 886 -3.47 7.66 -17.35
C HIS A 886 -4.97 7.51 -17.05
N SER A 887 -5.85 8.09 -17.88
CA SER A 887 -7.29 7.94 -17.78
C SER A 887 -7.72 6.50 -18.05
N GLN A 888 -8.57 5.97 -17.17
CA GLN A 888 -9.28 4.70 -17.40
C GLN A 888 -10.57 4.88 -18.22
N THR A 889 -10.85 6.12 -18.64
CA THR A 889 -11.98 6.48 -19.50
C THR A 889 -11.49 6.73 -20.91
N VAL A 890 -12.08 6.02 -21.87
CA VAL A 890 -11.80 6.15 -23.30
C VAL A 890 -12.97 6.82 -24.04
N LEU A 891 -12.63 7.62 -25.05
CA LEU A 891 -13.57 8.22 -25.96
C LEU A 891 -13.46 7.54 -27.32
N LEU A 892 -14.60 7.29 -27.96
CA LEU A 892 -14.69 6.93 -29.36
C LEU A 892 -15.28 8.11 -30.13
N ASN A 893 -14.55 8.64 -31.10
CA ASN A 893 -14.98 9.77 -31.93
C ASN A 893 -15.43 10.97 -31.07
N GLY A 894 -14.72 11.24 -29.97
CA GLY A 894 -15.03 12.32 -29.02
C GLY A 894 -16.20 12.03 -28.06
N LYS A 895 -16.80 10.83 -28.08
CA LYS A 895 -17.87 10.42 -27.15
C LYS A 895 -17.34 9.42 -26.12
N ILE A 896 -17.64 9.65 -24.84
CA ILE A 896 -17.23 8.74 -23.76
C ILE A 896 -17.92 7.38 -23.92
N LEU A 897 -17.15 6.30 -23.90
CA LEU A 897 -17.68 4.94 -23.82
C LEU A 897 -18.00 4.59 -22.36
N THR A 898 -19.29 4.50 -22.04
CA THR A 898 -19.77 4.05 -20.72
C THR A 898 -20.81 2.95 -20.87
N LEU A 899 -20.88 2.07 -19.87
CA LEU A 899 -21.95 1.08 -19.78
C LEU A 899 -23.30 1.77 -19.61
N ASN A 900 -24.35 1.20 -20.19
CA ASN A 900 -25.72 1.63 -19.86
C ASN A 900 -26.17 1.07 -18.49
N SER A 901 -27.33 1.50 -18.01
CA SER A 901 -27.89 1.09 -16.71
C SER A 901 -28.09 -0.43 -16.55
N SER A 902 -28.12 -1.18 -17.64
CA SER A 902 -28.23 -2.65 -17.64
C SER A 902 -26.88 -3.37 -17.76
N GLY A 903 -25.76 -2.63 -17.70
CA GLY A 903 -24.41 -3.18 -17.83
C GLY A 903 -24.09 -3.66 -19.25
N ASN A 904 -24.74 -3.13 -20.28
CA ASN A 904 -24.40 -3.46 -21.67
C ASN A 904 -23.28 -2.58 -22.20
N ILE A 905 -22.44 -3.17 -23.04
CA ILE A 905 -21.41 -2.46 -23.79
C ILE A 905 -22.08 -1.47 -24.76
N PRO A 906 -21.65 -0.20 -24.80
CA PRO A 906 -22.20 0.79 -25.72
C PRO A 906 -21.94 0.42 -27.19
N PRO A 907 -22.77 0.92 -28.13
CA PRO A 907 -22.48 0.78 -29.55
C PRO A 907 -21.16 1.49 -29.89
N LEU A 908 -20.37 0.86 -30.75
CA LEU A 908 -19.12 1.43 -31.26
C LEU A 908 -19.38 1.98 -32.65
N GLU A 909 -19.87 3.23 -32.72
CA GLU A 909 -20.31 3.84 -33.97
C GLU A 909 -19.15 4.57 -34.68
N PRO A 910 -18.96 4.38 -36.00
CA PRO A 910 -17.97 5.13 -36.76
C PRO A 910 -18.44 6.55 -37.06
N ILE A 911 -17.48 7.40 -37.41
CA ILE A 911 -17.75 8.58 -38.25
C ILE A 911 -17.50 8.23 -39.72
N ARG A 912 -18.24 8.86 -40.62
CA ARG A 912 -18.06 8.68 -42.07
C ARG A 912 -17.30 9.86 -42.65
N VAL A 913 -16.17 9.58 -43.27
CA VAL A 913 -15.26 10.57 -43.86
C VAL A 913 -15.11 10.30 -45.34
N ASN A 914 -14.92 11.35 -46.15
CA ASN A 914 -14.72 11.19 -47.59
C ASN A 914 -13.38 10.47 -47.86
N LEU A 915 -13.38 9.48 -48.75
CA LEU A 915 -12.18 8.72 -49.10
C LEU A 915 -11.03 9.60 -49.62
N SER A 916 -11.33 10.75 -50.24
CA SER A 916 -10.31 11.67 -50.77
C SER A 916 -9.58 12.50 -49.70
N GLU A 917 -10.13 12.61 -48.49
CA GLU A 917 -9.52 13.37 -47.40
C GLU A 917 -8.43 12.53 -46.72
N PRO A 918 -7.32 13.11 -46.22
CA PRO A 918 -6.35 12.35 -45.43
C PRO A 918 -6.99 11.82 -44.13
N ILE A 919 -6.52 10.67 -43.65
CA ILE A 919 -6.88 10.17 -42.32
C ILE A 919 -6.12 11.02 -41.30
N THR A 920 -6.82 11.73 -40.42
CA THR A 920 -6.18 12.56 -39.40
C THR A 920 -5.94 11.75 -38.14
N VAL A 921 -4.69 11.51 -37.77
CA VAL A 921 -4.33 10.79 -36.54
C VAL A 921 -3.79 11.81 -35.53
N ALA A 922 -4.58 12.12 -34.52
CA ALA A 922 -4.25 13.09 -33.49
C ALA A 922 -3.04 12.63 -32.63
N PRO A 923 -2.36 13.54 -31.90
CA PRO A 923 -1.32 13.15 -30.97
C PRO A 923 -1.85 12.16 -29.93
N PHE A 924 -1.04 11.18 -29.55
CA PHE A 924 -1.41 10.13 -28.59
C PHE A 924 -2.82 9.57 -28.81
N SER A 925 -3.09 9.12 -30.03
CA SER A 925 -4.38 8.56 -30.42
C SER A 925 -4.23 7.31 -31.27
N ILE A 926 -5.32 6.56 -31.35
CA ILE A 926 -5.43 5.34 -32.15
C ILE A 926 -6.63 5.49 -33.08
N VAL A 927 -6.49 5.07 -34.33
CA VAL A 927 -7.58 5.14 -35.32
C VAL A 927 -7.71 3.80 -36.03
N PHE A 928 -8.91 3.21 -35.97
CA PHE A 928 -9.30 2.16 -36.91
C PHE A 928 -10.02 2.78 -38.10
N VAL A 929 -9.71 2.32 -39.30
CA VAL A 929 -10.30 2.83 -40.55
C VAL A 929 -10.76 1.67 -41.41
N HIS A 930 -12.06 1.59 -41.67
CA HIS A 930 -12.66 0.61 -42.55
C HIS A 930 -12.93 1.23 -43.92
N ILE A 931 -12.33 0.66 -44.97
CA ILE A 931 -12.43 1.13 -46.35
C ILE A 931 -13.08 0.04 -47.22
N HIS A 932 -14.39 0.15 -47.42
CA HIS A 932 -15.17 -0.86 -48.15
C HIS A 932 -14.93 -0.86 -49.66
N SER A 933 -14.40 0.22 -50.24
CA SER A 933 -14.28 0.42 -51.69
C SER A 933 -12.95 -0.08 -52.28
N ILE A 934 -12.00 -0.49 -51.45
CA ILE A 934 -10.68 -0.98 -51.88
C ILE A 934 -10.69 -2.49 -51.85
N HIS A 935 -10.77 -3.13 -53.02
CA HIS A 935 -10.70 -4.58 -53.12
C HIS A 935 -9.31 -5.01 -53.56
N VAL A 936 -8.71 -5.96 -52.83
CA VAL A 936 -7.39 -6.51 -53.15
C VAL A 936 -7.46 -8.04 -53.29
N PRO A 937 -6.61 -8.66 -54.12
CA PRO A 937 -6.57 -10.10 -54.32
C PRO A 937 -6.48 -10.93 -53.03
N ALA A 938 -5.71 -10.48 -52.05
CA ALA A 938 -5.57 -11.15 -50.75
C ALA A 938 -6.87 -11.22 -49.92
N CYS A 939 -7.89 -10.42 -50.28
CA CYS A 939 -9.17 -10.34 -49.58
C CYS A 939 -10.33 -10.97 -50.35
N ARG A 940 -10.04 -11.73 -51.42
CA ARG A 940 -11.04 -12.45 -52.21
C ARG A 940 -11.27 -13.87 -51.71
#